data_AF-A0A117PPU8-F1
#
_entry.id   AF-A0A117PPU8-F1
#
_cell.length_a   1.000
_cell.length_b   1.000
_cell.length_c   1.000
_cell.angle_alpha   90.00
_cell.angle_beta   90.00
_cell.angle_gamma   90.00
#
_symmetry.space_group_name_H-M   'P 1'
#
loop_
_entity.id
_entity.type
_entity.pdbx_description
1 polymer ?
#
loop_
_entity_poly.entity_id
_entity_poly.type
_entity_poly.pdbx_seq_one_letter_code
_entity_poly.pdbx_strand_id
1 'polypeptide(L)'
;MRELAEFLRKQVDASGKTLTMLAREMHMSRTTISERLAGRSVDEKFVSALLTATIAEQRQRQRRLATALTKLRAAAQPKPSKTSSPQERLRAEFVHLGDNIQRITRLLEHSPGSLPDGVWFDAGELSAHWDPRARGAEQGRAGWYFTGRHRALSELVSWLSGGAPDGRVRVVTGGPGSGKSTVLARIVTLADPDLRKRTPVDGAPDATVPPTGCVDLAVLARGRSVSDVLDRIAAVAGIDLTSTAEAQRLDVLAGLLPAWPAELTVVVDALDEAADPEGLARALRRLARDVSGLRVLVGTRPGPRNSLLTACGHDARIIDLDCRPWLDLDDLAEYVRRRLLAADDPHTRSPYRNQPDLAARVAEAVAERAYPTFLIAQLVSRTLTDSDTVVDPSGKELSRLPGTVADALDDYLFRLGPDHHRVRDLLLPLAYAHGTGLARDTVWVELASAVAQRTYTLADLEWLLSTAADFLVEQTVDQEEIHYRLYHQALVDYLRLAQDDDIVERRITRVLTGLAPISESRPEWAKAPTYVRRYLSRHAAAARLLDPLLDDAGLLLAAEYGELSTALSERNRHLTKPDNRSTWFRRVLPQPGEEPPRRAALLEQSARQFGFDRLADDVPRVAPHRSWATPWAHLGRDNVTDVHGCCDGNIHAATVVEVDGEPTLVHSGHGNLVVRRLSDGRRLARLGADNPYSSEADFGDDWFAHLAWVYGDGRGAPNPSNQGGTVYVVTSGQVAGETYVVAGGYDGAVRLWHLCPAVSCETHERTRAAAVDRWKSSPLFSGASWIQGAAVVDGARPMVVAAELSGHVHFLDLATGSPAHPSGKHPGVFTRTMTQGTVGGQPVVLTGGSTSDGQRGCVQMWDPVTGLPIGEPMLHDDEVRAVTVTTLHGLTVAVTRTYGGHLSIWDLATRRLIRCRSTGLLSTWGALALTEIAGRRVLVFGTQGGFDTDPDGRRTMISGFRIDLVDLTSLEHLDHLRINSEVLSVTAAEQFLVVGCMCGTLALRCGDALVP
;
A
#
# COMPACT_ATOMS: atom_id res chain seq x y z
N MET A 1 15.72 -30.83 25.30
CA MET A 1 15.30 -32.12 25.89
C MET A 1 15.25 -32.12 27.41
N ARG A 2 16.32 -31.74 28.13
CA ARG A 2 16.34 -31.76 29.61
C ARG A 2 15.21 -30.95 30.26
N GLU A 3 14.97 -29.73 29.80
CA GLU A 3 13.86 -28.90 30.30
C GLU A 3 12.47 -29.50 30.06
N LEU A 4 12.27 -30.19 28.94
CA LEU A 4 11.02 -30.87 28.65
C LEU A 4 10.81 -32.04 29.61
N ALA A 5 11.85 -32.85 29.85
CA ALA A 5 11.79 -33.95 30.80
C ALA A 5 11.48 -33.48 32.23
N GLU A 6 12.11 -32.39 32.68
CA GLU A 6 11.82 -31.77 33.99
C GLU A 6 10.39 -31.23 34.06
N PHE A 7 9.90 -30.62 32.98
CA PHE A 7 8.51 -30.13 32.91
C PHE A 7 7.49 -31.27 33.03
N LEU A 8 7.69 -32.38 32.30
CA LEU A 8 6.78 -33.53 32.31
C LEU A 8 6.80 -34.25 33.67
N ARG A 9 7.97 -34.40 34.31
CA ARG A 9 8.07 -34.96 35.67
C ARG A 9 7.28 -34.14 36.69
N LYS A 10 7.38 -32.80 36.63
CA LYS A 10 6.58 -31.92 37.50
C LYS A 10 5.06 -32.13 37.34
N GLN A 11 4.57 -32.48 36.16
CA GLN A 11 3.14 -32.78 35.97
C GLN A 11 2.77 -34.13 36.59
N VAL A 12 3.64 -35.13 36.47
CA VAL A 12 3.46 -36.43 37.12
C VAL A 12 3.47 -36.28 38.65
N ASP A 13 4.44 -35.56 39.20
CA ASP A 13 4.55 -35.31 40.64
C ASP A 13 3.33 -34.55 41.18
N ALA A 14 2.89 -33.51 40.46
CA ALA A 14 1.70 -32.72 40.82
C ALA A 14 0.39 -33.53 40.75
N SER A 15 0.33 -34.55 39.89
CA SER A 15 -0.85 -35.42 39.78
C SER A 15 -0.98 -36.45 40.91
N GLY A 16 0.11 -36.70 41.67
CA GLY A 16 0.18 -37.74 42.69
C GLY A 16 0.09 -39.18 42.16
N LYS A 17 0.09 -39.39 40.84
CA LYS A 17 -0.06 -40.72 40.23
C LYS A 17 1.26 -41.49 40.24
N THR A 18 1.20 -42.76 40.61
CA THR A 18 2.35 -43.66 40.49
C THR A 18 2.57 -44.08 39.03
N LEU A 19 3.80 -44.44 38.66
CA LEU A 19 4.11 -44.96 37.32
C LEU A 19 3.27 -46.18 36.94
N THR A 20 2.83 -46.99 37.91
CA THR A 20 1.93 -48.13 37.70
C THR A 20 0.53 -47.67 37.25
N MET A 21 0.02 -46.57 37.82
CA MET A 21 -1.28 -46.00 37.41
C MET A 21 -1.20 -45.37 36.02
N LEU A 22 -0.13 -44.62 35.73
CA LEU A 22 0.09 -44.03 34.41
C LEU A 22 0.27 -45.09 33.32
N ALA A 23 0.97 -46.20 33.63
CA ALA A 23 1.12 -47.33 32.71
C ALA A 23 -0.24 -47.93 32.30
N ARG A 24 -1.18 -48.04 33.24
CA ARG A 24 -2.53 -48.53 32.97
C ARG A 24 -3.35 -47.53 32.15
N GLU A 25 -3.31 -46.25 32.49
CA GLU A 25 -4.10 -45.20 31.84
C GLU A 25 -3.60 -44.85 30.44
N MET A 26 -2.29 -44.90 30.21
CA MET A 26 -1.68 -44.59 28.91
C MET A 26 -1.53 -45.83 28.02
N HIS A 27 -1.85 -47.03 28.53
CA HIS A 27 -1.61 -48.31 27.85
C HIS A 27 -0.16 -48.51 27.39
N MET A 28 0.81 -48.17 28.26
CA MET A 28 2.25 -48.24 27.98
C MET A 28 3.01 -48.89 29.14
N SER A 29 4.14 -49.55 28.86
CA SER A 29 4.95 -50.17 29.91
C SER A 29 5.58 -49.14 30.86
N ARG A 30 5.74 -49.49 32.14
CA ARG A 30 6.41 -48.63 33.14
C ARG A 30 7.82 -48.23 32.70
N THR A 31 8.53 -49.13 32.05
CA THR A 31 9.89 -48.91 31.53
C THR A 31 9.88 -47.84 30.44
N THR A 32 8.96 -47.93 29.49
CA THR A 32 8.81 -46.96 28.39
C THR A 32 8.46 -45.56 28.90
N ILE A 33 7.56 -45.47 29.88
CA ILE A 33 7.20 -44.18 30.50
C ILE A 33 8.41 -43.58 31.23
N SER A 34 9.18 -44.40 31.96
CA SER A 34 10.38 -43.95 32.67
C SER A 34 11.47 -43.44 31.72
N GLU A 35 11.71 -44.13 30.60
CA GLU A 35 12.70 -43.71 29.59
C GLU A 35 12.30 -42.39 28.92
N ARG A 36 11.02 -42.23 28.60
CA ARG A 36 10.49 -40.98 28.02
C ARG A 36 10.51 -39.83 29.03
N LEU A 37 10.21 -40.09 30.30
CA LEU A 37 10.40 -39.10 31.38
C LEU A 37 11.87 -38.79 31.66
N ALA A 38 12.81 -39.62 31.22
CA ALA A 38 14.25 -39.31 31.21
C ALA A 38 14.70 -38.51 29.98
N GLY A 39 13.76 -38.14 29.10
CA GLY A 39 14.03 -37.32 27.92
C GLY A 39 14.54 -38.12 26.71
N ARG A 40 14.45 -39.45 26.73
CA ARG A 40 14.74 -40.29 25.55
C ARG A 40 13.48 -40.48 24.71
N SER A 41 13.60 -40.32 23.38
CA SER A 41 12.56 -40.67 22.41
C SER A 41 11.15 -40.14 22.78
N VAL A 42 11.09 -38.90 23.27
CA VAL A 42 9.84 -38.21 23.62
C VAL A 42 9.21 -37.66 22.34
N ASP A 43 8.00 -38.12 22.03
CA ASP A 43 7.20 -37.67 20.90
C ASP A 43 5.95 -36.92 21.39
N GLU A 44 5.29 -36.22 20.47
CA GLU A 44 4.08 -35.45 20.75
C GLU A 44 2.93 -36.33 21.28
N LYS A 45 2.81 -37.56 20.78
CA LYS A 45 1.80 -38.53 21.23
C LYS A 45 1.94 -38.84 22.72
N PHE A 46 3.16 -39.06 23.19
CA PHE A 46 3.44 -39.31 24.60
C PHE A 46 3.18 -38.08 25.47
N VAL A 47 3.59 -36.89 25.02
CA VAL A 47 3.34 -35.64 25.75
C VAL A 47 1.84 -35.42 25.93
N SER A 48 1.05 -35.61 24.87
CA SER A 48 -0.40 -35.46 24.91
C SER A 48 -1.07 -36.51 25.81
N ALA A 49 -0.67 -37.78 25.70
CA ALA A 49 -1.20 -38.86 26.52
C ALA A 49 -0.87 -38.66 28.02
N LEU A 50 0.36 -38.22 28.34
CA LEU A 50 0.78 -37.99 29.72
C LEU A 50 0.03 -36.80 30.35
N LEU A 51 -0.14 -35.69 29.62
CA LEU A 51 -0.89 -34.53 30.12
C LEU A 51 -2.38 -34.81 30.26
N THR A 52 -2.92 -35.67 29.39
CA THR A 52 -4.30 -36.16 29.51
C THR A 52 -4.49 -37.01 30.76
N ALA A 53 -3.53 -37.88 31.08
CA ALA A 53 -3.55 -38.71 32.27
C ALA A 53 -3.30 -37.93 33.58
N THR A 54 -2.53 -36.84 33.54
CA THR A 54 -2.09 -36.11 34.74
C THR A 54 -2.95 -34.88 35.08
N ILE A 55 -3.68 -34.31 34.11
CA ILE A 55 -4.46 -33.08 34.28
C ILE A 55 -5.92 -33.32 33.92
N ALA A 56 -6.81 -33.25 34.91
CA ALA A 56 -8.24 -33.45 34.72
C ALA A 56 -8.93 -32.29 33.96
N GLU A 57 -8.55 -31.04 34.27
CA GLU A 57 -9.21 -29.85 33.72
C GLU A 57 -8.75 -29.51 32.29
N GLN A 58 -9.70 -29.41 31.34
CA GLN A 58 -9.42 -29.27 29.91
C GLN A 58 -8.67 -27.98 29.55
N ARG A 59 -9.05 -26.83 30.14
CA ARG A 59 -8.38 -25.54 29.90
C ARG A 59 -6.93 -25.55 30.38
N GLN A 60 -6.67 -26.16 31.55
CA GLN A 60 -5.32 -26.26 32.10
C GLN A 60 -4.46 -27.22 31.27
N ARG A 61 -5.05 -28.34 30.81
CA ARG A 61 -4.40 -29.31 29.92
C ARG A 61 -3.97 -28.66 28.61
N GLN A 62 -4.83 -27.87 27.96
CA GLN A 62 -4.50 -27.16 26.71
C GLN A 62 -3.33 -26.18 26.89
N ARG A 63 -3.32 -25.39 27.97
CA ARG A 63 -2.21 -24.46 28.28
C ARG A 63 -0.89 -25.20 28.52
N ARG A 64 -0.92 -26.31 29.27
CA ARG A 64 0.28 -27.13 29.55
C ARG A 64 0.78 -27.87 28.31
N LEU A 65 -0.13 -28.32 27.45
CA LEU A 65 0.20 -28.96 26.17
C LEU A 65 0.92 -27.99 25.24
N ALA A 66 0.41 -26.77 25.06
CA ALA A 66 1.08 -25.74 24.28
C ALA A 66 2.52 -25.48 24.78
N THR A 67 2.69 -25.36 26.10
CA THR A 67 4.02 -25.17 26.72
C THR A 67 4.97 -26.34 26.45
N ALA A 68 4.47 -27.58 26.55
CA ALA A 68 5.27 -28.78 26.32
C ALA A 68 5.68 -28.95 24.85
N LEU A 69 4.77 -28.66 23.91
CA LEU A 69 5.06 -28.74 22.48
C LEU A 69 6.08 -27.70 22.03
N THR A 70 6.05 -26.48 22.58
CA THR A 70 7.09 -25.47 22.33
C THR A 70 8.46 -25.97 22.80
N LYS A 71 8.54 -26.59 23.99
CA LYS A 71 9.79 -27.15 24.51
C LYS A 71 10.29 -28.37 23.72
N LEU A 72 9.38 -29.16 23.15
CA LEU A 72 9.71 -30.29 22.27
C LEU A 72 10.29 -29.79 20.93
N ARG A 73 9.67 -28.78 20.31
CA ARG A 73 10.14 -28.16 19.06
C ARG A 73 11.49 -27.49 19.23
N ALA A 74 11.68 -26.74 20.31
CA ALA A 74 12.97 -26.12 20.63
C ALA A 74 14.09 -27.15 20.87
N ALA A 75 13.74 -28.36 21.30
CA ALA A 75 14.69 -29.45 21.50
C ALA A 75 15.05 -30.21 20.21
N ALA A 76 14.22 -30.10 19.17
CA ALA A 76 14.44 -30.72 17.86
C ALA A 76 15.35 -29.88 16.95
N GLN A 77 15.63 -28.62 17.32
CA GLN A 77 16.58 -27.77 16.60
C GLN A 77 18.03 -28.17 16.97
N PRO A 78 18.90 -28.45 15.99
CA PRO A 78 20.30 -28.81 16.27
C PRO A 78 21.05 -27.63 16.89
N LYS A 79 21.78 -27.86 17.99
CA LYS A 79 22.67 -26.86 18.57
C LYS A 79 23.93 -26.72 17.69
N PRO A 80 24.37 -25.50 17.34
CA PRO A 80 25.61 -25.32 16.59
C PRO A 80 26.82 -25.73 17.45
N SER A 81 27.68 -26.59 16.91
CA SER A 81 28.91 -27.01 17.55
C SER A 81 29.93 -25.88 17.54
N LYS A 82 30.60 -25.68 18.68
CA LYS A 82 31.79 -24.85 18.79
C LYS A 82 32.97 -25.59 18.14
N THR A 83 33.89 -24.78 17.61
CA THR A 83 35.20 -25.10 17.00
C THR A 83 35.17 -25.68 15.59
N SER A 84 35.33 -24.80 14.59
CA SER A 84 36.28 -25.02 13.48
C SER A 84 36.59 -23.75 12.66
N SER A 85 37.61 -23.84 11.79
CA SER A 85 38.45 -22.76 11.25
C SER A 85 37.82 -21.92 10.12
N PRO A 86 38.39 -20.74 9.75
CA PRO A 86 37.83 -19.84 8.73
C PRO A 86 37.66 -20.46 7.34
N GLN A 87 38.49 -21.44 6.98
CA GLN A 87 38.37 -22.16 5.70
C GLN A 87 37.25 -23.21 5.69
N GLU A 88 36.84 -23.71 6.85
CA GLU A 88 35.66 -24.58 6.97
C GLU A 88 34.35 -23.78 7.05
N ARG A 89 34.38 -22.53 7.54
CA ARG A 89 33.23 -21.60 7.44
C ARG A 89 32.90 -21.24 6.00
N LEU A 90 33.92 -20.99 5.17
CA LEU A 90 33.76 -20.73 3.73
C LEU A 90 33.25 -21.95 2.96
N ARG A 91 33.62 -23.18 3.37
CA ARG A 91 33.03 -24.40 2.80
C ARG A 91 31.60 -24.65 3.28
N ALA A 92 31.23 -24.29 4.51
CA ALA A 92 29.86 -24.40 5.00
C ALA A 92 28.90 -23.36 4.39
N GLU A 93 29.37 -22.14 4.09
CA GLU A 93 28.57 -21.12 3.40
C GLU A 93 28.39 -21.44 1.90
N PHE A 94 29.38 -22.07 1.25
CA PHE A 94 29.24 -22.53 -0.15
C PHE A 94 28.51 -23.87 -0.30
N VAL A 95 28.35 -24.66 0.76
CA VAL A 95 27.54 -25.89 0.72
C VAL A 95 26.03 -25.59 0.63
N HIS A 96 25.57 -24.37 0.95
CA HIS A 96 24.15 -24.01 0.77
C HIS A 96 23.72 -23.70 -0.67
N LEU A 97 24.66 -23.49 -1.60
CA LEU A 97 24.32 -23.43 -3.03
C LEU A 97 24.30 -24.84 -3.66
N GLY A 98 25.16 -25.75 -3.17
CA GLY A 98 25.19 -27.16 -3.57
C GLY A 98 24.03 -27.97 -3.01
N ASP A 99 23.60 -27.71 -1.77
CA ASP A 99 22.43 -28.36 -1.17
C ASP A 99 21.13 -27.86 -1.77
N ASN A 100 21.03 -26.61 -2.23
CA ASN A 100 19.85 -26.16 -2.98
C ASN A 100 19.80 -26.78 -4.37
N ILE A 101 20.94 -26.95 -5.05
CA ILE A 101 20.98 -27.69 -6.31
C ILE A 101 20.68 -29.17 -6.07
N GLN A 102 21.24 -29.85 -5.07
CA GLN A 102 20.90 -31.25 -4.77
C GLN A 102 19.49 -31.46 -4.19
N ARG A 103 18.90 -30.45 -3.54
CA ARG A 103 17.51 -30.48 -3.05
C ARG A 103 16.53 -30.19 -4.19
N ILE A 104 16.90 -29.34 -5.15
CA ILE A 104 16.22 -29.19 -6.45
C ILE A 104 16.40 -30.48 -7.27
N THR A 105 17.57 -31.11 -7.28
CA THR A 105 17.80 -32.43 -7.94
C THR A 105 16.99 -33.53 -7.26
N ARG A 106 16.87 -33.56 -5.92
CA ARG A 106 16.00 -34.50 -5.19
C ARG A 106 14.51 -34.20 -5.35
N LEU A 107 14.12 -32.94 -5.56
CA LEU A 107 12.74 -32.55 -5.92
C LEU A 107 12.42 -32.89 -7.38
N LEU A 108 13.41 -32.90 -8.27
CA LEU A 108 13.31 -33.40 -9.65
C LEU A 108 13.35 -34.94 -9.72
N GLU A 109 13.89 -35.62 -8.71
CA GLU A 109 13.94 -37.09 -8.59
C GLU A 109 12.66 -37.70 -7.99
N HIS A 110 11.78 -36.90 -7.36
CA HIS A 110 10.43 -37.32 -7.04
C HIS A 110 9.53 -36.92 -8.20
N SER A 111 9.01 -37.91 -8.94
CA SER A 111 8.04 -37.70 -10.00
C SER A 111 7.01 -36.65 -9.59
N PRO A 112 6.75 -35.61 -10.41
CA PRO A 112 5.71 -34.65 -10.11
C PRO A 112 4.43 -35.45 -9.94
N GLY A 113 3.79 -35.33 -8.77
CA GLY A 113 2.41 -35.75 -8.63
C GLY A 113 1.65 -35.01 -9.72
N SER A 114 1.15 -35.75 -10.71
CA SER A 114 0.33 -35.21 -11.79
C SER A 114 -0.74 -34.34 -11.14
N LEU A 115 -0.83 -33.07 -11.55
CA LEU A 115 -2.02 -32.27 -11.30
C LEU A 115 -3.23 -33.14 -11.72
N PRO A 116 -4.34 -33.14 -10.96
CA PRO A 116 -5.56 -33.76 -11.45
C PRO A 116 -5.87 -33.19 -12.85
N ASP A 117 -6.35 -34.04 -13.77
CA ASP A 117 -6.72 -33.61 -15.13
C ASP A 117 -7.86 -32.57 -15.07
N GLY A 118 -7.54 -31.28 -14.91
CA GLY A 118 -8.53 -30.22 -14.74
C GLY A 118 -7.99 -28.94 -14.09
N VAL A 119 -8.82 -27.91 -14.06
CA VAL A 119 -8.47 -26.61 -13.46
C VAL A 119 -8.67 -26.70 -11.94
N TRP A 120 -7.73 -26.18 -11.14
CA TRP A 120 -7.91 -26.18 -9.68
C TRP A 120 -8.82 -25.03 -9.22
N PHE A 121 -9.84 -25.38 -8.42
CA PHE A 121 -10.82 -24.48 -7.81
C PHE A 121 -11.07 -24.84 -6.34
N ASP A 122 -11.54 -23.87 -5.56
CA ASP A 122 -12.31 -24.22 -4.36
C ASP A 122 -13.68 -24.81 -4.76
N ALA A 123 -14.06 -25.92 -4.12
CA ALA A 123 -15.33 -26.61 -4.38
C ALA A 123 -16.57 -25.69 -4.23
N GLY A 124 -16.51 -24.69 -3.34
CA GLY A 124 -17.56 -23.68 -3.17
C GLY A 124 -17.60 -22.63 -4.29
N GLU A 125 -16.45 -22.27 -4.88
CA GLU A 125 -16.38 -21.24 -5.94
C GLU A 125 -16.93 -21.74 -7.27
N LEU A 126 -16.72 -23.02 -7.58
CA LEU A 126 -17.19 -23.60 -8.84
C LEU A 126 -18.70 -23.43 -9.01
N SER A 127 -19.47 -23.81 -7.98
CA SER A 127 -20.94 -23.76 -8.01
C SER A 127 -21.51 -22.36 -7.78
N ALA A 128 -20.86 -21.53 -6.95
CA ALA A 128 -21.35 -20.20 -6.60
C ALA A 128 -20.96 -19.10 -7.61
N HIS A 129 -19.82 -19.25 -8.29
CA HIS A 129 -19.22 -18.20 -9.13
C HIS A 129 -18.94 -18.66 -10.57
N TRP A 130 -18.06 -19.63 -10.77
CA TRP A 130 -17.55 -19.98 -12.11
C TRP A 130 -18.63 -20.54 -13.03
N ASP A 131 -19.44 -21.49 -12.56
CA ASP A 131 -20.48 -22.13 -13.36
C ASP A 131 -21.65 -21.19 -13.74
N PRO A 132 -22.29 -20.43 -12.81
CA PRO A 132 -23.33 -19.47 -13.16
C PRO A 132 -22.84 -18.36 -14.10
N ARG A 133 -21.62 -17.84 -13.87
CA ARG A 133 -21.05 -16.76 -14.70
C ARG A 133 -20.70 -17.23 -16.10
N ALA A 134 -20.17 -18.45 -16.27
CA ALA A 134 -19.84 -19.01 -17.58
C ALA A 134 -21.08 -19.22 -18.47
N ARG A 135 -22.26 -19.42 -17.86
CA ARG A 135 -23.55 -19.49 -18.58
C ARG A 135 -24.08 -18.13 -19.02
N GLY A 136 -23.60 -17.02 -18.46
CA GLY A 136 -24.21 -15.71 -18.64
C GLY A 136 -25.62 -15.60 -18.03
N ALA A 137 -25.95 -16.48 -17.07
CA ALA A 137 -27.23 -16.54 -16.38
C ALA A 137 -27.16 -15.90 -14.98
N GLU A 138 -28.30 -15.45 -14.47
CA GLU A 138 -28.46 -14.99 -13.07
C GLU A 138 -28.42 -16.19 -12.11
N GLN A 139 -28.02 -15.98 -10.85
CA GLN A 139 -28.02 -17.06 -9.84
C GLN A 139 -29.44 -17.64 -9.70
N GLY A 140 -29.55 -18.97 -9.80
CA GLY A 140 -30.81 -19.70 -9.67
C GLY A 140 -31.61 -19.92 -10.96
N ARG A 141 -31.20 -19.36 -12.11
CA ARG A 141 -31.81 -19.69 -13.43
C ARG A 141 -31.04 -20.77 -14.16
N ALA A 142 -31.79 -21.70 -14.78
CA ALA A 142 -31.25 -22.68 -15.71
C ALA A 142 -31.08 -22.03 -17.10
N GLY A 143 -30.09 -22.44 -17.91
CA GLY A 143 -29.94 -22.00 -19.31
C GLY A 143 -28.62 -21.31 -19.66
N TRP A 144 -28.25 -21.37 -20.94
CA TRP A 144 -26.99 -20.83 -21.50
C TRP A 144 -27.25 -19.60 -22.37
N TYR A 145 -26.85 -18.43 -21.88
CA TYR A 145 -27.11 -17.14 -22.54
C TYR A 145 -25.84 -16.40 -22.98
N PHE A 146 -24.66 -16.92 -22.64
CA PHE A 146 -23.41 -16.32 -23.07
C PHE A 146 -23.26 -16.36 -24.60
N THR A 147 -22.98 -15.21 -25.20
CA THR A 147 -22.72 -15.04 -26.63
C THR A 147 -21.87 -13.78 -26.87
N GLY A 148 -21.25 -13.69 -28.05
CA GLY A 148 -20.40 -12.57 -28.44
C GLY A 148 -19.03 -12.56 -27.76
N ARG A 149 -18.40 -11.37 -27.70
CA ARG A 149 -17.03 -11.15 -27.18
C ARG A 149 -15.96 -11.93 -27.94
N HIS A 150 -16.23 -12.26 -29.21
CA HIS A 150 -15.37 -13.11 -30.04
C HIS A 150 -13.94 -12.59 -30.14
N ARG A 151 -13.75 -11.27 -30.25
CA ARG A 151 -12.40 -10.68 -30.32
C ARG A 151 -11.64 -10.81 -29.00
N ALA A 152 -12.28 -10.50 -27.88
CA ALA A 152 -11.66 -10.61 -26.56
C ALA A 152 -11.31 -12.07 -26.25
N LEU A 153 -12.22 -13.01 -26.53
CA LEU A 153 -11.96 -14.44 -26.40
C LEU A 153 -10.88 -14.92 -27.36
N SER A 154 -10.88 -14.48 -28.61
CA SER A 154 -9.85 -14.89 -29.59
C SER A 154 -8.45 -14.41 -29.21
N GLU A 155 -8.32 -13.19 -28.68
CA GLU A 155 -7.04 -12.70 -28.16
C GLU A 155 -6.58 -13.54 -26.97
N LEU A 156 -7.47 -13.76 -25.98
CA LEU A 156 -7.15 -14.54 -24.79
C LEU A 156 -6.80 -15.99 -25.14
N VAL A 157 -7.56 -16.64 -26.01
CA VAL A 157 -7.30 -18.01 -26.47
C VAL A 157 -6.03 -18.08 -27.31
N SER A 158 -5.77 -17.12 -28.19
CA SER A 158 -4.51 -17.04 -28.93
C SER A 158 -3.33 -16.87 -28.00
N TRP A 159 -3.47 -16.12 -26.91
CA TRP A 159 -2.44 -15.97 -25.90
C TRP A 159 -2.25 -17.25 -25.10
N LEU A 160 -3.33 -17.86 -24.61
CA LEU A 160 -3.30 -19.12 -23.87
C LEU A 160 -2.76 -20.29 -24.70
N SER A 161 -2.99 -20.26 -26.02
CA SER A 161 -2.48 -21.26 -26.97
C SER A 161 -1.11 -20.91 -27.55
N GLY A 162 -0.59 -19.72 -27.26
CA GLY A 162 0.65 -19.17 -27.83
C GLY A 162 1.93 -19.66 -27.12
N GLY A 163 3.07 -19.13 -27.58
CA GLY A 163 4.40 -19.43 -27.03
C GLY A 163 4.63 -18.92 -25.59
N ALA A 164 5.87 -19.03 -25.11
CA ALA A 164 6.24 -18.78 -23.71
C ALA A 164 5.68 -17.46 -23.13
N PRO A 165 5.42 -17.40 -21.81
CA PRO A 165 4.91 -16.20 -21.13
C PRO A 165 5.78 -14.96 -21.44
N ASP A 166 5.16 -13.83 -21.74
CA ASP A 166 5.84 -12.58 -22.11
C ASP A 166 6.15 -11.66 -20.90
N GLY A 167 5.98 -12.18 -19.68
CA GLY A 167 6.21 -11.46 -18.43
C GLY A 167 5.13 -10.44 -18.06
N ARG A 168 4.02 -10.34 -18.82
CA ARG A 168 2.99 -9.31 -18.65
C ARG A 168 1.69 -9.88 -18.11
N VAL A 169 1.06 -9.13 -17.21
CA VAL A 169 -0.30 -9.39 -16.75
C VAL A 169 -1.29 -9.05 -17.88
N ARG A 170 -2.24 -9.95 -18.15
CA ARG A 170 -3.39 -9.68 -19.01
C ARG A 170 -4.54 -9.23 -18.14
N VAL A 171 -5.14 -8.10 -18.47
CA VAL A 171 -6.20 -7.48 -17.65
C VAL A 171 -7.46 -7.36 -18.48
N VAL A 172 -8.52 -8.06 -18.07
CA VAL A 172 -9.87 -7.88 -18.59
C VAL A 172 -10.58 -6.85 -17.70
N THR A 173 -10.84 -5.67 -18.27
CA THR A 173 -11.42 -4.53 -17.56
C THR A 173 -12.73 -4.07 -18.20
N GLY A 174 -13.41 -3.14 -17.53
CA GLY A 174 -14.69 -2.56 -17.92
C GLY A 174 -15.52 -2.22 -16.68
N GLY A 175 -16.58 -1.46 -16.89
CA GLY A 175 -17.55 -1.05 -15.89
C GLY A 175 -18.36 -2.19 -15.28
N PRO A 176 -19.16 -1.93 -14.24
CA PRO A 176 -20.06 -2.92 -13.64
C PRO A 176 -21.02 -3.49 -14.70
N GLY A 177 -21.12 -4.82 -14.78
CA GLY A 177 -22.00 -5.49 -15.75
C GLY A 177 -21.45 -5.64 -17.17
N SER A 178 -20.22 -5.22 -17.44
CA SER A 178 -19.58 -5.36 -18.77
C SER A 178 -19.30 -6.81 -19.20
N GLY A 179 -19.38 -7.77 -18.26
CA GLY A 179 -19.18 -9.19 -18.52
C GLY A 179 -17.76 -9.72 -18.27
N LYS A 180 -16.90 -8.99 -17.56
CA LYS A 180 -15.52 -9.43 -17.19
C LYS A 180 -15.49 -10.85 -16.62
N SER A 181 -16.17 -11.06 -15.49
CA SER A 181 -16.26 -12.35 -14.81
C SER A 181 -16.85 -13.44 -15.69
N THR A 182 -17.75 -13.09 -16.60
CA THR A 182 -18.34 -14.02 -17.56
C THR A 182 -17.32 -14.47 -18.62
N VAL A 183 -16.50 -13.56 -19.15
CA VAL A 183 -15.40 -13.90 -20.09
C VAL A 183 -14.36 -14.78 -19.41
N LEU A 184 -13.93 -14.42 -18.19
CA LEU A 184 -12.98 -15.22 -17.39
C LEU A 184 -13.55 -16.60 -17.06
N ALA A 185 -14.79 -16.67 -16.59
CA ALA A 185 -15.45 -17.92 -16.29
C ALA A 185 -15.63 -18.80 -17.54
N ARG A 186 -15.89 -18.21 -18.71
CA ARG A 186 -15.96 -18.97 -19.97
C ARG A 186 -14.63 -19.62 -20.31
N ILE A 187 -13.51 -18.90 -20.18
CA ILE A 187 -12.16 -19.44 -20.41
C ILE A 187 -11.88 -20.59 -19.44
N VAL A 188 -12.11 -20.34 -18.17
CA VAL A 188 -11.85 -21.26 -17.07
C VAL A 188 -12.67 -22.57 -17.21
N THR A 189 -13.97 -22.46 -17.45
CA THR A 189 -14.88 -23.62 -17.60
C THR A 189 -14.59 -24.43 -18.87
N LEU A 190 -14.12 -23.80 -19.96
CA LEU A 190 -13.75 -24.50 -21.20
C LEU A 190 -12.33 -25.09 -21.17
N ALA A 191 -11.45 -24.56 -20.33
CA ALA A 191 -10.12 -25.12 -20.08
C ALA A 191 -10.20 -26.42 -19.26
N ASP A 192 -11.24 -26.59 -18.45
CA ASP A 192 -11.47 -27.82 -17.68
C ASP A 192 -12.10 -28.94 -18.55
N PRO A 193 -11.49 -30.15 -18.64
CA PRO A 193 -11.99 -31.22 -19.49
C PRO A 193 -13.39 -31.73 -19.14
N ASP A 194 -13.76 -31.72 -17.86
CA ASP A 194 -15.05 -32.26 -17.40
C ASP A 194 -16.17 -31.23 -17.49
N LEU A 195 -15.87 -29.96 -17.18
CA LEU A 195 -16.81 -28.87 -17.38
C LEU A 195 -17.05 -28.57 -18.87
N ARG A 196 -16.02 -28.72 -19.72
CA ARG A 196 -16.15 -28.57 -21.18
C ARG A 196 -17.19 -29.51 -21.77
N LYS A 197 -17.27 -30.76 -21.30
CA LYS A 197 -18.28 -31.74 -21.77
C LYS A 197 -19.73 -31.32 -21.47
N ARG A 198 -19.92 -30.48 -20.44
CA ARG A 198 -21.24 -30.00 -19.98
C ARG A 198 -21.58 -28.61 -20.50
N THR A 199 -20.63 -27.98 -21.19
CA THR A 199 -20.72 -26.61 -21.70
C THR A 199 -21.00 -26.63 -23.20
N PRO A 200 -22.12 -26.05 -23.68
CA PRO A 200 -22.38 -25.94 -25.11
C PRO A 200 -21.29 -25.12 -25.80
N VAL A 201 -20.61 -25.74 -26.76
CA VAL A 201 -19.64 -25.12 -27.67
C VAL A 201 -20.07 -25.24 -29.14
N ASP A 202 -21.17 -25.93 -29.41
CA ASP A 202 -21.68 -26.14 -30.77
C ASP A 202 -21.99 -24.80 -31.45
N GLY A 203 -21.30 -24.53 -32.57
CA GLY A 203 -21.42 -23.29 -33.34
C GLY A 203 -20.56 -22.12 -32.84
N ALA A 204 -19.77 -22.27 -31.78
CA ALA A 204 -18.79 -21.26 -31.38
C ALA A 204 -17.56 -21.30 -32.32
N PRO A 205 -16.99 -20.15 -32.74
CA PRO A 205 -15.76 -20.15 -33.54
C PRO A 205 -14.61 -20.81 -32.78
N ASP A 206 -13.84 -21.68 -33.44
CA ASP A 206 -12.72 -22.42 -32.83
C ASP A 206 -11.73 -21.50 -32.11
N ALA A 207 -11.49 -20.31 -32.66
CA ALA A 207 -10.61 -19.30 -32.08
C ALA A 207 -11.06 -18.79 -30.69
N THR A 208 -12.31 -19.03 -30.29
CA THR A 208 -12.87 -18.60 -28.99
C THR A 208 -12.91 -19.70 -27.94
N VAL A 209 -12.47 -20.92 -28.30
CA VAL A 209 -12.49 -22.08 -27.43
C VAL A 209 -11.06 -22.39 -26.98
N PRO A 210 -10.72 -22.23 -25.68
CA PRO A 210 -9.38 -22.51 -25.19
C PRO A 210 -9.03 -24.01 -25.28
N PRO A 211 -7.73 -24.36 -25.39
CA PRO A 211 -7.27 -25.73 -25.20
C PRO A 211 -7.61 -26.24 -23.80
N THR A 212 -7.92 -27.53 -23.67
CA THR A 212 -8.08 -28.14 -22.34
C THR A 212 -6.75 -28.17 -21.60
N GLY A 213 -6.76 -27.89 -20.29
CA GLY A 213 -5.57 -27.85 -19.45
C GLY A 213 -4.70 -26.60 -19.62
N CYS A 214 -5.19 -25.54 -20.29
CA CYS A 214 -4.44 -24.29 -20.44
C CYS A 214 -4.53 -23.34 -19.24
N VAL A 215 -5.33 -23.69 -18.23
CA VAL A 215 -5.47 -22.95 -16.97
C VAL A 215 -5.24 -23.94 -15.83
N ASP A 216 -4.34 -23.59 -14.91
CA ASP A 216 -3.99 -24.46 -13.78
C ASP A 216 -4.72 -24.05 -12.51
N LEU A 217 -4.92 -22.75 -12.32
CA LEU A 217 -5.51 -22.16 -11.13
C LEU A 217 -6.48 -21.04 -11.48
N ALA A 218 -7.71 -21.11 -10.95
CA ALA A 218 -8.65 -20.00 -10.97
C ALA A 218 -9.04 -19.59 -9.56
N VAL A 219 -8.99 -18.29 -9.28
CA VAL A 219 -9.18 -17.71 -7.95
C VAL A 219 -10.18 -16.57 -8.03
N LEU A 220 -11.28 -16.68 -7.27
CA LEU A 220 -12.09 -15.50 -6.94
C LEU A 220 -11.37 -14.69 -5.85
N ALA A 221 -10.97 -13.45 -6.15
CA ALA A 221 -10.22 -12.60 -5.22
C ALA A 221 -11.09 -11.89 -4.17
N ARG A 222 -12.41 -11.94 -4.30
CA ARG A 222 -13.36 -11.26 -3.41
C ARG A 222 -13.08 -11.55 -1.93
N GLY A 223 -12.79 -10.49 -1.17
CA GLY A 223 -12.52 -10.54 0.27
C GLY A 223 -11.21 -11.24 0.66
N ARG A 224 -10.38 -11.64 -0.31
CA ARG A 224 -9.12 -12.36 -0.05
C ARG A 224 -7.95 -11.42 0.17
N SER A 225 -7.06 -11.80 1.07
CA SER A 225 -5.78 -11.11 1.26
C SER A 225 -4.78 -11.49 0.17
N VAL A 226 -3.69 -10.71 0.09
CA VAL A 226 -2.57 -11.04 -0.81
C VAL A 226 -2.00 -12.43 -0.47
N SER A 227 -1.82 -12.71 0.81
CA SER A 227 -1.30 -13.98 1.33
C SER A 227 -2.17 -15.17 0.92
N ASP A 228 -3.50 -15.05 0.98
CA ASP A 228 -4.42 -16.14 0.60
C ASP A 228 -4.27 -16.53 -0.88
N VAL A 229 -4.08 -15.55 -1.76
CA VAL A 229 -3.90 -15.80 -3.20
C VAL A 229 -2.52 -16.40 -3.47
N LEU A 230 -1.47 -15.91 -2.80
CA LEU A 230 -0.12 -16.47 -2.92
C LEU A 230 -0.04 -17.92 -2.42
N ASP A 231 -0.72 -18.25 -1.32
CA ASP A 231 -0.77 -19.61 -0.78
C ASP A 231 -1.42 -20.60 -1.76
N ARG A 232 -2.42 -20.15 -2.53
CA ARG A 232 -3.07 -20.97 -3.57
C ARG A 232 -2.18 -21.22 -4.77
N ILE A 233 -1.48 -20.18 -5.23
CA ILE A 233 -0.47 -20.33 -6.30
C ILE A 233 0.62 -21.31 -5.84
N ALA A 234 1.08 -21.17 -4.60
CA ALA A 234 2.06 -22.07 -4.01
C ALA A 234 1.55 -23.51 -3.90
N ALA A 235 0.30 -23.71 -3.46
CA ALA A 235 -0.30 -25.03 -3.34
C ALA A 235 -0.38 -25.78 -4.67
N VAL A 236 -0.75 -25.11 -5.76
CA VAL A 236 -0.78 -25.71 -7.12
C VAL A 236 0.63 -26.06 -7.60
N ALA A 237 1.63 -25.24 -7.26
CA ALA A 237 3.04 -25.51 -7.54
C ALA A 237 3.70 -26.47 -6.51
N GLY A 238 2.94 -27.08 -5.59
CA GLY A 238 3.48 -27.97 -4.55
C GLY A 238 4.46 -27.32 -3.57
N ILE A 239 4.42 -25.98 -3.44
CA ILE A 239 5.28 -25.18 -2.56
C ILE A 239 4.55 -24.95 -1.23
N ASP A 240 5.17 -25.37 -0.13
CA ASP A 240 4.64 -25.15 1.23
C ASP A 240 5.12 -23.79 1.79
N LEU A 241 4.21 -22.82 1.91
CA LEU A 241 4.45 -21.50 2.50
C LEU A 241 4.00 -21.40 3.97
N THR A 242 3.51 -22.48 4.59
CA THR A 242 2.90 -22.43 5.94
C THR A 242 3.87 -21.97 7.04
N SER A 243 5.18 -22.20 6.85
CA SER A 243 6.23 -21.77 7.77
C SER A 243 6.87 -20.42 7.40
N THR A 244 6.44 -19.80 6.30
CA THR A 244 6.97 -18.54 5.77
C THR A 244 6.15 -17.35 6.30
N ALA A 245 6.84 -16.37 6.87
CA ALA A 245 6.20 -15.12 7.31
C ALA A 245 5.54 -14.40 6.12
N GLU A 246 4.34 -13.82 6.31
CA GLU A 246 3.55 -13.19 5.23
C GLU A 246 4.37 -12.23 4.36
N ALA A 247 5.17 -11.36 4.99
CA ALA A 247 6.01 -10.38 4.30
C ALA A 247 7.03 -11.00 3.32
N GLN A 248 7.41 -12.26 3.52
CA GLN A 248 8.40 -12.97 2.70
C GLN A 248 7.77 -13.92 1.67
N ARG A 249 6.47 -14.18 1.75
CA ARG A 249 5.80 -15.18 0.89
C ARG A 249 5.96 -14.88 -0.59
N LEU A 250 5.85 -13.62 -0.99
CA LEU A 250 6.04 -13.18 -2.37
C LEU A 250 7.48 -13.44 -2.87
N ASP A 251 8.48 -13.10 -2.06
CA ASP A 251 9.90 -13.30 -2.42
C ASP A 251 10.24 -14.79 -2.53
N VAL A 252 9.76 -15.60 -1.58
CA VAL A 252 9.96 -17.05 -1.57
C VAL A 252 9.28 -17.69 -2.77
N LEU A 253 8.02 -17.32 -3.06
CA LEU A 253 7.29 -17.85 -4.20
C LEU A 253 7.95 -17.47 -5.53
N ALA A 254 8.37 -16.21 -5.69
CA ALA A 254 9.09 -15.75 -6.88
C ALA A 254 10.44 -16.46 -7.07
N GLY A 255 11.13 -16.84 -5.99
CA GLY A 255 12.39 -17.58 -6.04
C GLY A 255 12.24 -19.09 -6.34
N LEU A 256 11.10 -19.69 -5.99
CA LEU A 256 10.88 -21.14 -6.11
C LEU A 256 10.11 -21.53 -7.37
N LEU A 257 9.17 -20.70 -7.84
CA LEU A 257 8.39 -20.98 -9.06
C LEU A 257 9.24 -21.19 -10.33
N PRO A 258 10.40 -20.52 -10.54
CA PRO A 258 11.23 -20.77 -11.72
C PRO A 258 11.80 -22.20 -11.81
N ALA A 259 11.84 -22.94 -10.69
CA ALA A 259 12.26 -24.34 -10.66
C ALA A 259 11.13 -25.33 -11.01
N TRP A 260 9.91 -24.83 -11.25
CA TRP A 260 8.76 -25.66 -11.65
C TRP A 260 8.89 -26.08 -13.13
N PRO A 261 8.71 -27.37 -13.46
CA PRO A 261 9.03 -27.92 -14.78
C PRO A 261 8.01 -27.59 -15.88
N ALA A 262 6.85 -27.01 -15.54
CA ALA A 262 5.77 -26.68 -16.48
C ALA A 262 5.43 -25.18 -16.46
N GLU A 263 4.82 -24.67 -17.52
CA GLU A 263 4.21 -23.34 -17.50
C GLU A 263 2.98 -23.38 -16.57
N LEU A 264 2.82 -22.33 -15.76
CA LEU A 264 1.69 -22.19 -14.83
C LEU A 264 0.81 -21.01 -15.28
N THR A 265 -0.49 -21.22 -15.41
CA THR A 265 -1.48 -20.21 -15.78
C THR A 265 -2.46 -19.97 -14.64
N VAL A 266 -2.46 -18.74 -14.13
CA VAL A 266 -3.30 -18.29 -13.02
C VAL A 266 -4.32 -17.26 -13.50
N VAL A 267 -5.59 -17.54 -13.24
CA VAL A 267 -6.72 -16.65 -13.50
C VAL A 267 -7.25 -16.10 -12.19
N VAL A 268 -7.31 -14.79 -12.04
CA VAL A 268 -7.81 -14.10 -10.84
C VAL A 268 -8.98 -13.20 -11.22
N ASP A 269 -10.18 -13.47 -10.72
CA ASP A 269 -11.36 -12.64 -10.98
C ASP A 269 -11.72 -11.76 -9.77
N ALA A 270 -12.39 -10.63 -10.02
CA ALA A 270 -12.79 -9.63 -9.04
C ALA A 270 -11.64 -9.08 -8.18
N LEU A 271 -10.49 -8.78 -8.81
CA LEU A 271 -9.32 -8.19 -8.13
C LEU A 271 -9.67 -6.89 -7.38
N ASP A 272 -10.57 -6.08 -7.93
CA ASP A 272 -11.08 -4.85 -7.32
C ASP A 272 -11.87 -5.08 -6.02
N GLU A 273 -12.27 -6.32 -5.74
CA GLU A 273 -13.01 -6.71 -4.54
C GLU A 273 -12.14 -7.47 -3.51
N ALA A 274 -10.81 -7.51 -3.71
CA ALA A 274 -9.87 -8.08 -2.75
C ALA A 274 -9.75 -7.22 -1.46
N ALA A 275 -9.19 -7.80 -0.39
CA ALA A 275 -8.95 -7.08 0.86
C ALA A 275 -7.90 -5.95 0.70
N ASP A 276 -6.91 -6.17 -0.17
CA ASP A 276 -5.96 -5.16 -0.64
C ASP A 276 -5.78 -5.28 -2.17
N PRO A 277 -6.64 -4.62 -2.96
CA PRO A 277 -6.63 -4.72 -4.43
C PRO A 277 -5.31 -4.27 -5.07
N GLU A 278 -4.74 -3.16 -4.60
CA GLU A 278 -3.49 -2.62 -5.17
C GLU A 278 -2.27 -3.41 -4.75
N GLY A 279 -2.23 -3.92 -3.51
CA GLY A 279 -1.19 -4.84 -3.05
C GLY A 279 -1.19 -6.15 -3.83
N LEU A 280 -2.38 -6.74 -4.04
CA LEU A 280 -2.51 -7.97 -4.81
C LEU A 280 -2.13 -7.75 -6.29
N ALA A 281 -2.55 -6.65 -6.90
CA ALA A 281 -2.15 -6.27 -8.26
C ALA A 281 -0.63 -6.18 -8.42
N ARG A 282 0.05 -5.50 -7.48
CA ARG A 282 1.52 -5.36 -7.46
C ARG A 282 2.23 -6.70 -7.26
N ALA A 283 1.70 -7.56 -6.39
CA ALA A 283 2.25 -8.90 -6.16
C ALA A 283 2.15 -9.77 -7.42
N LEU A 284 0.97 -9.82 -8.05
CA LEU A 284 0.73 -10.57 -9.29
C LEU A 284 1.58 -10.06 -10.45
N ARG A 285 1.71 -8.74 -10.60
CA ARG A 285 2.61 -8.11 -11.59
C ARG A 285 4.05 -8.54 -11.38
N ARG A 286 4.52 -8.51 -10.14
CA ARG A 286 5.89 -8.90 -9.80
C ARG A 286 6.13 -10.37 -10.14
N LEU A 287 5.21 -11.26 -9.78
CA LEU A 287 5.30 -12.68 -10.12
C LEU A 287 5.32 -12.90 -11.63
N ALA A 288 4.42 -12.27 -12.39
CA ALA A 288 4.38 -12.40 -13.85
C ALA A 288 5.71 -11.98 -14.48
N ARG A 289 6.33 -10.89 -13.99
CA ARG A 289 7.60 -10.38 -14.52
C ARG A 289 8.81 -11.22 -14.11
N ASP A 290 8.86 -11.63 -12.84
CA ASP A 290 10.04 -12.26 -12.25
C ASP A 290 10.08 -13.79 -12.50
N VAL A 291 8.95 -14.41 -12.90
CA VAL A 291 8.83 -15.85 -13.16
C VAL A 291 8.53 -16.12 -14.63
N SER A 292 9.53 -16.61 -15.38
CA SER A 292 9.45 -16.82 -16.84
C SER A 292 8.40 -17.86 -17.29
N GLY A 293 7.95 -18.73 -16.39
CA GLY A 293 6.95 -19.78 -16.66
C GLY A 293 5.52 -19.41 -16.26
N LEU A 294 5.26 -18.18 -15.77
CA LEU A 294 3.96 -17.82 -15.20
C LEU A 294 3.13 -16.91 -16.13
N ARG A 295 1.91 -17.34 -16.43
CA ARG A 295 0.87 -16.54 -17.10
C ARG A 295 -0.14 -16.05 -16.07
N VAL A 296 -0.43 -14.75 -16.08
CA VAL A 296 -1.39 -14.15 -15.14
C VAL A 296 -2.48 -13.41 -15.91
N LEU A 297 -3.72 -13.85 -15.73
CA LEU A 297 -4.93 -13.24 -16.27
C LEU A 297 -5.79 -12.69 -15.13
N VAL A 298 -6.18 -11.43 -15.21
CA VAL A 298 -6.89 -10.73 -14.14
C VAL A 298 -8.17 -10.09 -14.64
N GLY A 299 -9.28 -10.31 -13.93
CA GLY A 299 -10.51 -9.52 -14.03
C GLY A 299 -10.55 -8.42 -12.98
N THR A 300 -10.68 -7.17 -13.40
CA THR A 300 -10.73 -6.04 -12.46
C THR A 300 -11.52 -4.85 -13.01
N ARG A 301 -11.95 -3.95 -12.14
CA ARG A 301 -12.39 -2.61 -12.54
C ARG A 301 -11.19 -1.65 -12.64
N PRO A 302 -11.31 -0.53 -13.36
CA PRO A 302 -10.19 0.40 -13.49
C PRO A 302 -9.68 0.96 -12.15
N GLY A 303 -10.54 1.04 -11.14
CA GLY A 303 -10.27 1.72 -9.86
C GLY A 303 -10.37 3.24 -9.98
N PRO A 304 -10.35 3.98 -8.86
CA PRO A 304 -10.37 5.44 -8.86
C PRO A 304 -9.18 5.99 -9.66
N ARG A 305 -9.43 6.84 -10.66
CA ARG A 305 -8.39 7.41 -11.54
C ARG A 305 -7.46 6.34 -12.17
N ASN A 306 -7.98 5.15 -12.49
CA ASN A 306 -7.22 4.02 -13.07
C ASN A 306 -6.09 3.46 -12.17
N SER A 307 -6.17 3.65 -10.84
CA SER A 307 -5.12 3.20 -9.92
C SER A 307 -4.86 1.70 -9.99
N LEU A 308 -5.91 0.88 -10.12
CA LEU A 308 -5.81 -0.58 -10.19
C LEU A 308 -5.17 -1.07 -11.48
N LEU A 309 -5.49 -0.45 -12.63
CA LEU A 309 -4.81 -0.76 -13.90
C LEU A 309 -3.34 -0.37 -13.85
N THR A 310 -3.03 0.74 -13.18
CA THR A 310 -1.65 1.20 -12.98
C THR A 310 -0.87 0.24 -12.09
N ALA A 311 -1.51 -0.30 -11.04
CA ALA A 311 -0.90 -1.28 -10.14
C ALA A 311 -0.58 -2.61 -10.85
N CYS A 312 -1.40 -3.04 -11.82
CA CYS A 312 -1.12 -4.19 -12.69
C CYS A 312 0.10 -3.99 -13.61
N GLY A 313 0.55 -2.75 -13.81
CA GLY A 313 1.74 -2.38 -14.58
C GLY A 313 1.43 -1.64 -15.87
N HIS A 314 2.28 -0.69 -16.24
CA HIS A 314 2.14 0.08 -17.48
C HIS A 314 2.32 -0.75 -18.75
N ASP A 315 2.98 -1.89 -18.63
CA ASP A 315 3.20 -2.89 -19.67
C ASP A 315 2.11 -3.98 -19.71
N ALA A 316 1.14 -3.93 -18.78
CA ALA A 316 0.02 -4.86 -18.77
C ALA A 316 -0.79 -4.77 -20.07
N ARG A 317 -1.26 -5.91 -20.56
CA ARG A 317 -2.12 -5.98 -21.74
C ARG A 317 -3.57 -5.81 -21.32
N ILE A 318 -4.16 -4.64 -21.63
CA ILE A 318 -5.51 -4.28 -21.21
C ILE A 318 -6.54 -4.59 -22.30
N ILE A 319 -7.53 -5.40 -21.96
CA ILE A 319 -8.73 -5.72 -22.75
C ILE A 319 -9.91 -5.03 -22.07
N ASP A 320 -10.27 -3.84 -22.54
CA ASP A 320 -11.38 -3.07 -22.00
C ASP A 320 -12.67 -3.41 -22.74
N LEU A 321 -13.56 -4.14 -22.06
CA LEU A 321 -14.80 -4.66 -22.62
C LEU A 321 -15.84 -3.56 -22.93
N ASP A 322 -15.64 -2.32 -22.51
CA ASP A 322 -16.60 -1.24 -22.76
C ASP A 322 -16.23 -0.36 -23.96
N CYS A 323 -15.10 -0.62 -24.62
CA CYS A 323 -14.68 0.15 -25.79
C CYS A 323 -14.42 -0.72 -27.02
N ARG A 324 -14.43 -0.08 -28.20
CA ARG A 324 -13.97 -0.70 -29.44
C ARG A 324 -12.46 -0.97 -29.34
N PRO A 325 -11.95 -2.10 -29.84
CA PRO A 325 -12.60 -3.08 -30.72
C PRO A 325 -13.30 -4.25 -30.00
N TRP A 326 -13.39 -4.24 -28.67
CA TRP A 326 -13.83 -5.38 -27.82
C TRP A 326 -15.35 -5.44 -27.62
N LEU A 327 -16.04 -4.37 -27.98
CA LEU A 327 -17.48 -4.23 -27.88
C LEU A 327 -18.11 -4.04 -29.27
N ASP A 328 -18.93 -5.01 -29.68
CA ASP A 328 -19.73 -4.96 -30.91
C ASP A 328 -21.22 -4.81 -30.60
N LEU A 329 -21.93 -4.09 -31.47
CA LEU A 329 -23.38 -3.92 -31.38
C LEU A 329 -24.09 -5.25 -31.66
N ASP A 330 -23.58 -6.02 -32.63
CA ASP A 330 -24.14 -7.31 -33.03
C ASP A 330 -24.08 -8.34 -31.89
N ASP A 331 -23.01 -8.30 -31.07
CA ASP A 331 -22.86 -9.14 -29.87
C ASP A 331 -23.99 -8.86 -28.85
N LEU A 332 -24.37 -7.60 -28.70
CA LEU A 332 -25.43 -7.16 -27.78
C LEU A 332 -26.81 -7.56 -28.32
N ALA A 333 -27.04 -7.42 -29.62
CA ALA A 333 -28.26 -7.86 -30.28
C ALA A 333 -28.45 -9.38 -30.17
N GLU A 334 -27.41 -10.17 -30.44
CA GLU A 334 -27.48 -11.62 -30.30
C GLU A 334 -27.72 -12.06 -28.84
N TYR A 335 -27.13 -11.35 -27.87
CA TYR A 335 -27.39 -11.58 -26.45
C TYR A 335 -28.87 -11.37 -26.09
N VAL A 336 -29.46 -10.25 -26.51
CA VAL A 336 -30.88 -9.97 -26.27
C VAL A 336 -31.76 -11.00 -26.97
N ARG A 337 -31.45 -11.34 -28.23
CA ARG A 337 -32.22 -12.32 -29.00
C ARG A 337 -32.28 -13.68 -28.31
N ARG A 338 -31.16 -14.18 -27.78
CA ARG A 338 -31.12 -15.45 -27.03
C ARG A 338 -31.93 -15.39 -25.74
N ARG A 339 -31.88 -14.27 -25.00
CA ARG A 339 -32.68 -14.06 -23.79
C ARG A 339 -34.18 -14.01 -24.09
N LEU A 340 -34.58 -13.35 -25.17
CA LEU A 340 -35.98 -13.32 -25.62
C LEU A 340 -36.45 -14.71 -26.05
N LEU A 341 -35.65 -15.48 -26.79
CA LEU A 341 -36.05 -16.83 -27.18
C LEU A 341 -36.12 -17.80 -26.01
N ALA A 342 -35.24 -17.64 -25.02
CA ALA A 342 -35.10 -18.51 -23.85
C ALA A 342 -35.02 -20.01 -24.21
N ALA A 343 -34.46 -20.34 -25.38
CA ALA A 343 -34.46 -21.70 -25.94
C ALA A 343 -33.85 -22.74 -24.98
N ASP A 344 -32.81 -22.33 -24.25
CA ASP A 344 -32.05 -23.18 -23.32
C ASP A 344 -32.60 -23.19 -21.88
N ASP A 345 -33.71 -22.49 -21.61
CA ASP A 345 -34.42 -22.50 -20.33
C ASP A 345 -35.92 -22.78 -20.53
N PRO A 346 -36.37 -24.03 -20.39
CA PRO A 346 -37.77 -24.40 -20.55
C PRO A 346 -38.72 -23.79 -19.50
N HIS A 347 -38.19 -23.35 -18.36
CA HIS A 347 -38.99 -22.85 -17.24
C HIS A 347 -39.33 -21.36 -17.39
N THR A 348 -38.54 -20.61 -18.15
CA THR A 348 -38.82 -19.22 -18.46
C THR A 348 -39.93 -19.12 -19.51
N ARG A 349 -41.08 -18.54 -19.13
CA ARG A 349 -42.13 -18.16 -20.08
C ARG A 349 -41.64 -16.95 -20.86
N SER A 350 -41.67 -17.05 -22.20
CA SER A 350 -41.33 -15.93 -23.08
C SER A 350 -42.32 -15.88 -24.24
N PRO A 351 -42.94 -14.72 -24.53
CA PRO A 351 -43.84 -14.58 -25.66
C PRO A 351 -43.11 -14.60 -27.02
N TYR A 352 -41.77 -14.50 -27.00
CA TYR A 352 -40.92 -14.48 -28.20
C TYR A 352 -40.40 -15.87 -28.63
N ARG A 353 -40.56 -16.90 -27.78
CA ARG A 353 -39.96 -18.25 -27.98
C ARG A 353 -40.24 -18.88 -29.36
N ASN A 354 -41.44 -18.69 -29.89
CA ASN A 354 -41.88 -19.26 -31.17
C ASN A 354 -41.83 -18.24 -32.33
N GLN A 355 -41.17 -17.09 -32.14
CA GLN A 355 -41.16 -15.98 -33.11
C GLN A 355 -39.73 -15.44 -33.33
N PRO A 356 -38.83 -16.22 -33.95
CA PRO A 356 -37.41 -15.87 -34.06
C PRO A 356 -37.14 -14.58 -34.84
N ASP A 357 -37.88 -14.32 -35.93
CA ASP A 357 -37.73 -13.10 -36.72
C ASP A 357 -38.17 -11.84 -35.96
N LEU A 358 -39.17 -11.99 -35.10
CA LEU A 358 -39.65 -10.92 -34.24
C LEU A 358 -38.68 -10.65 -33.09
N ALA A 359 -38.17 -11.72 -32.46
CA ALA A 359 -37.14 -11.64 -31.44
C ALA A 359 -35.87 -10.96 -31.97
N ALA A 360 -35.47 -11.23 -33.22
CA ALA A 360 -34.32 -10.59 -33.86
C ALA A 360 -34.52 -9.08 -34.02
N ARG A 361 -35.65 -8.64 -34.60
CA ARG A 361 -35.94 -7.19 -34.77
C ARG A 361 -36.04 -6.44 -33.44
N VAL A 362 -36.67 -7.03 -32.43
CA VAL A 362 -36.74 -6.43 -31.09
C VAL A 362 -35.36 -6.38 -30.45
N ALA A 363 -34.54 -7.42 -30.64
CA ALA A 363 -33.18 -7.47 -30.11
C ALA A 363 -32.25 -6.42 -30.71
N GLU A 364 -32.33 -6.18 -32.03
CA GLU A 364 -31.61 -5.09 -32.71
C GLU A 364 -31.99 -3.73 -32.12
N ALA A 365 -33.29 -3.45 -31.99
CA ALA A 365 -33.76 -2.19 -31.43
C ALA A 365 -33.39 -1.98 -29.95
N VAL A 366 -33.40 -3.05 -29.14
CA VAL A 366 -32.92 -3.00 -27.75
C VAL A 366 -31.41 -2.75 -27.73
N ALA A 367 -30.63 -3.42 -28.58
CA ALA A 367 -29.19 -3.27 -28.64
C ALA A 367 -28.77 -1.85 -29.06
N GLU A 368 -29.42 -1.25 -30.07
CA GLU A 368 -29.16 0.13 -30.50
C GLU A 368 -29.33 1.15 -29.37
N ARG A 369 -30.29 0.91 -28.47
CA ARG A 369 -30.57 1.81 -27.35
C ARG A 369 -29.74 1.52 -26.11
N ALA A 370 -29.46 0.24 -25.84
CA ALA A 370 -28.70 -0.19 -24.68
C ALA A 370 -27.18 -0.02 -24.87
N TYR A 371 -26.69 0.06 -26.10
CA TYR A 371 -25.26 0.18 -26.40
C TYR A 371 -24.65 1.45 -25.76
N PRO A 372 -23.49 1.37 -25.08
CA PRO A 372 -22.58 0.22 -24.97
C PRO A 372 -22.85 -0.75 -23.79
N THR A 373 -23.94 -0.59 -23.05
CA THR A 373 -24.15 -1.20 -21.73
C THR A 373 -24.97 -2.50 -21.76
N PHE A 374 -24.30 -3.65 -21.57
CA PHE A 374 -24.94 -4.97 -21.45
C PHE A 374 -25.97 -5.08 -20.32
N LEU A 375 -25.80 -4.33 -19.23
CA LEU A 375 -26.77 -4.30 -18.13
C LEU A 375 -28.15 -3.79 -18.57
N ILE A 376 -28.18 -2.73 -19.39
CA ILE A 376 -29.46 -2.15 -19.87
C ILE A 376 -30.16 -3.18 -20.76
N ALA A 377 -29.40 -3.83 -21.66
CA ALA A 377 -29.92 -4.91 -22.49
C ALA A 377 -30.45 -6.10 -21.65
N GLN A 378 -29.79 -6.44 -20.55
CA GLN A 378 -30.25 -7.46 -19.61
C GLN A 378 -31.57 -7.07 -18.91
N LEU A 379 -31.68 -5.86 -18.37
CA LEU A 379 -32.88 -5.37 -17.69
C LEU A 379 -34.09 -5.27 -18.64
N VAL A 380 -33.86 -4.74 -19.84
CA VAL A 380 -34.91 -4.59 -20.87
C VAL A 380 -35.33 -5.96 -21.42
N SER A 381 -34.39 -6.86 -21.74
CA SER A 381 -34.73 -8.20 -22.22
C SER A 381 -35.52 -9.00 -21.18
N ARG A 382 -35.17 -8.91 -19.89
CA ARG A 382 -35.94 -9.55 -18.82
C ARG A 382 -37.36 -8.99 -18.72
N THR A 383 -37.50 -7.67 -18.77
CA THR A 383 -38.79 -6.99 -18.79
C THR A 383 -39.70 -7.50 -19.92
N LEU A 384 -39.12 -7.66 -21.11
CA LEU A 384 -39.85 -8.15 -22.28
C LEU A 384 -40.21 -9.63 -22.16
N THR A 385 -39.33 -10.45 -21.56
CA THR A 385 -39.59 -11.86 -21.32
C THR A 385 -40.67 -12.09 -20.26
N ASP A 386 -40.68 -11.28 -19.18
CA ASP A 386 -41.66 -11.39 -18.09
C ASP A 386 -43.03 -10.76 -18.45
N SER A 387 -43.14 -10.07 -19.59
CA SER A 387 -44.37 -9.46 -20.12
C SER A 387 -45.24 -10.48 -20.88
N ASP A 388 -46.56 -10.43 -20.68
CA ASP A 388 -47.53 -11.26 -21.42
C ASP A 388 -47.79 -10.75 -22.86
N THR A 389 -47.36 -9.53 -23.19
CA THR A 389 -47.58 -8.90 -24.50
C THR A 389 -46.30 -8.72 -25.29
N VAL A 390 -46.39 -8.97 -26.60
CA VAL A 390 -45.29 -8.79 -27.56
C VAL A 390 -45.26 -7.36 -28.08
N VAL A 391 -44.08 -6.73 -28.06
CA VAL A 391 -43.86 -5.38 -28.61
C VAL A 391 -43.81 -5.41 -30.14
N ASP A 392 -44.53 -4.49 -30.80
CA ASP A 392 -44.52 -4.32 -32.26
C ASP A 392 -43.23 -3.61 -32.74
N PRO A 393 -42.40 -4.24 -33.60
CA PRO A 393 -41.15 -3.65 -34.08
C PRO A 393 -41.31 -2.45 -35.03
N SER A 394 -42.53 -2.20 -35.52
CA SER A 394 -42.84 -1.09 -36.44
C SER A 394 -43.52 0.09 -35.73
N GLY A 395 -43.82 -0.05 -34.44
CA GLY A 395 -44.56 0.92 -33.65
C GLY A 395 -43.68 1.93 -32.88
N LYS A 396 -44.31 2.97 -32.34
CA LYS A 396 -43.67 3.95 -31.42
C LYS A 396 -43.23 3.32 -30.08
N GLU A 397 -43.61 2.08 -29.79
CA GLU A 397 -43.31 1.40 -28.52
C GLU A 397 -41.82 1.06 -28.37
N LEU A 398 -41.13 0.71 -29.45
CA LEU A 398 -39.67 0.52 -29.44
C LEU A 398 -38.91 1.80 -29.04
N SER A 399 -39.41 2.97 -29.44
CA SER A 399 -38.80 4.25 -29.09
C SER A 399 -38.96 4.63 -27.61
N ARG A 400 -39.85 3.94 -26.87
CA ARG A 400 -40.06 4.10 -25.43
C ARG A 400 -39.21 3.17 -24.59
N LEU A 401 -38.45 2.25 -25.20
CA LEU A 401 -37.58 1.35 -24.45
C LEU A 401 -36.48 2.13 -23.72
N PRO A 402 -36.09 1.71 -22.50
CA PRO A 402 -35.01 2.32 -21.75
C PRO A 402 -33.69 2.38 -22.53
N GLY A 403 -33.08 3.56 -22.62
CA GLY A 403 -31.74 3.75 -23.20
C GLY A 403 -30.66 3.98 -22.16
N THR A 404 -31.05 4.36 -20.94
CA THR A 404 -30.15 4.56 -19.81
C THR A 404 -30.56 3.70 -18.62
N VAL A 405 -29.66 3.54 -17.65
CA VAL A 405 -29.96 2.86 -16.38
C VAL A 405 -31.05 3.61 -15.60
N ALA A 406 -31.10 4.94 -15.72
CA ALA A 406 -32.16 5.77 -15.14
C ALA A 406 -33.52 5.47 -15.78
N ASP A 407 -33.60 5.42 -17.12
CA ASP A 407 -34.84 5.06 -17.82
C ASP A 407 -35.31 3.65 -17.46
N ALA A 408 -34.37 2.72 -17.25
CA ALA A 408 -34.68 1.34 -16.89
C ALA A 408 -35.24 1.25 -15.46
N LEU A 409 -34.71 2.05 -14.54
CA LEU A 409 -35.27 2.19 -13.21
C LEU A 409 -36.64 2.88 -13.26
N ASP A 410 -36.82 3.95 -14.03
CA ASP A 410 -38.11 4.64 -14.16
C ASP A 410 -39.19 3.74 -14.76
N ASP A 411 -38.87 2.95 -15.79
CA ASP A 411 -39.78 1.97 -16.38
C ASP A 411 -40.12 0.83 -15.40
N TYR A 412 -39.15 0.38 -14.62
CA TYR A 412 -39.37 -0.58 -13.54
C TYR A 412 -40.27 -0.01 -12.44
N LEU A 413 -39.98 1.20 -11.96
CA LEU A 413 -40.76 1.92 -10.97
C LEU A 413 -42.20 2.16 -11.47
N PHE A 414 -42.38 2.56 -12.73
CA PHE A 414 -43.69 2.76 -13.33
C PHE A 414 -44.57 1.48 -13.26
N ARG A 415 -43.98 0.31 -13.52
CA ARG A 415 -44.69 -0.98 -13.49
C ARG A 415 -45.08 -1.46 -12.10
N LEU A 416 -44.34 -1.04 -11.06
CA LEU A 416 -44.72 -1.30 -9.66
C LEU A 416 -45.97 -0.52 -9.22
N GLY A 417 -46.47 0.41 -10.04
CA GLY A 417 -47.70 1.15 -9.77
C GLY A 417 -47.60 1.94 -8.46
N PRO A 418 -48.52 1.79 -7.50
CA PRO A 418 -48.53 2.60 -6.28
C PRO A 418 -47.27 2.43 -5.42
N ASP A 419 -46.56 1.29 -5.49
CA ASP A 419 -45.40 0.99 -4.62
C ASP A 419 -44.07 1.61 -5.11
N HIS A 420 -44.07 2.34 -6.24
CA HIS A 420 -42.85 2.93 -6.81
C HIS A 420 -42.08 3.84 -5.84
N HIS A 421 -42.80 4.64 -5.05
CA HIS A 421 -42.20 5.55 -4.08
C HIS A 421 -41.51 4.79 -2.94
N ARG A 422 -42.05 3.65 -2.52
CA ARG A 422 -41.49 2.80 -1.47
C ARG A 422 -40.15 2.19 -1.89
N VAL A 423 -40.05 1.70 -3.13
CA VAL A 423 -38.77 1.20 -3.66
C VAL A 423 -37.74 2.32 -3.74
N ARG A 424 -38.11 3.47 -4.30
CA ARG A 424 -37.21 4.63 -4.42
C ARG A 424 -36.69 5.08 -3.05
N ASP A 425 -37.57 5.21 -2.07
CA ASP A 425 -37.24 5.66 -0.73
C ASP A 425 -36.31 4.70 0.01
N LEU A 426 -36.51 3.39 -0.14
CA LEU A 426 -35.65 2.37 0.48
C LEU A 426 -34.30 2.22 -0.21
N LEU A 427 -34.20 2.51 -1.52
CA LEU A 427 -32.91 2.52 -2.24
C LEU A 427 -32.09 3.79 -2.00
N LEU A 428 -32.73 4.92 -1.66
CA LEU A 428 -32.07 6.21 -1.55
C LEU A 428 -30.91 6.26 -0.52
N PRO A 429 -31.02 5.67 0.70
CA PRO A 429 -29.90 5.61 1.64
C PRO A 429 -28.65 4.93 1.07
N LEU A 430 -28.81 3.93 0.20
CA LEU A 430 -27.68 3.25 -0.43
C LEU A 430 -26.91 4.16 -1.40
N ALA A 431 -27.53 5.21 -1.93
CA ALA A 431 -26.87 6.20 -2.78
C ALA A 431 -25.93 7.13 -1.98
N TYR A 432 -26.13 7.23 -0.67
CA TYR A 432 -25.28 8.00 0.25
C TYR A 432 -24.37 7.11 1.10
N ALA A 433 -24.58 5.79 1.09
CA ALA A 433 -23.84 4.88 1.94
C ALA A 433 -22.34 4.84 1.57
N HIS A 434 -21.47 4.93 2.58
CA HIS A 434 -20.03 4.74 2.46
C HIS A 434 -19.60 3.27 2.60
N GLY A 435 -18.38 2.97 2.13
CA GLY A 435 -17.73 1.68 2.32
C GLY A 435 -18.41 0.51 1.60
N THR A 436 -18.63 -0.58 2.33
CA THR A 436 -19.25 -1.83 1.83
C THR A 436 -20.78 -1.73 1.68
N GLY A 437 -21.38 -0.59 2.01
CA GLY A 437 -22.83 -0.39 1.98
C GLY A 437 -23.52 -0.67 3.32
N LEU A 438 -24.85 -0.85 3.29
CA LEU A 438 -25.67 -1.00 4.49
C LEU A 438 -26.05 -2.47 4.74
N ALA A 439 -26.00 -2.91 5.99
CA ALA A 439 -26.46 -4.25 6.38
C ALA A 439 -27.99 -4.33 6.39
N ARG A 440 -28.53 -5.56 6.41
CA ARG A 440 -29.97 -5.83 6.58
C ARG A 440 -30.41 -5.62 8.03
N ASP A 441 -30.36 -4.38 8.50
CA ASP A 441 -30.57 -4.03 9.90
C ASP A 441 -31.44 -2.76 10.08
N THR A 442 -31.56 -2.32 11.33
CA THR A 442 -32.29 -1.11 11.69
C THR A 442 -31.65 0.16 11.16
N VAL A 443 -30.34 0.19 10.90
CA VAL A 443 -29.66 1.39 10.38
C VAL A 443 -30.25 1.75 9.02
N TRP A 444 -30.39 0.78 8.11
CA TRP A 444 -30.94 1.05 6.78
C TRP A 444 -32.38 1.56 6.86
N VAL A 445 -33.22 0.93 7.68
CA VAL A 445 -34.64 1.32 7.83
C VAL A 445 -34.79 2.74 8.39
N GLU A 446 -34.00 3.10 9.40
CA GLU A 446 -34.03 4.42 10.04
C GLU A 446 -33.52 5.51 9.09
N LEU A 447 -32.48 5.21 8.30
CA LEU A 447 -32.00 6.11 7.26
C LEU A 447 -33.05 6.33 6.16
N ALA A 448 -33.65 5.25 5.65
CA ALA A 448 -34.72 5.35 4.64
C ALA A 448 -35.88 6.20 5.17
N SER A 449 -36.28 5.95 6.41
CA SER A 449 -37.40 6.65 7.03
C SER A 449 -37.13 8.16 7.18
N ALA A 450 -35.93 8.52 7.62
CA ALA A 450 -35.56 9.91 7.83
C ALA A 450 -35.34 10.69 6.52
N VAL A 451 -34.71 10.06 5.52
CA VAL A 451 -34.44 10.71 4.24
C VAL A 451 -35.76 10.92 3.48
N ALA A 452 -36.62 9.89 3.43
CA ALA A 452 -37.91 9.96 2.75
C ALA A 452 -39.02 10.69 3.54
N GLN A 453 -38.79 10.94 4.84
CA GLN A 453 -39.80 11.48 5.78
C GLN A 453 -41.09 10.65 5.83
N ARG A 454 -40.96 9.33 5.72
CA ARG A 454 -42.03 8.33 5.85
C ARG A 454 -41.53 7.22 6.77
N THR A 455 -42.41 6.50 7.43
CA THR A 455 -41.97 5.40 8.30
C THR A 455 -41.87 4.12 7.49
N TYR A 456 -40.69 3.50 7.53
CA TYR A 456 -40.43 2.16 7.01
C TYR A 456 -40.06 1.20 8.13
N THR A 457 -40.17 -0.09 7.85
CA THR A 457 -39.92 -1.18 8.79
C THR A 457 -38.97 -2.22 8.19
N LEU A 458 -38.45 -3.12 9.03
CA LEU A 458 -37.66 -4.27 8.59
C LEU A 458 -38.42 -5.17 7.60
N ALA A 459 -39.75 -5.28 7.75
CA ALA A 459 -40.58 -6.00 6.79
C ALA A 459 -40.61 -5.32 5.42
N ASP A 460 -40.56 -3.98 5.38
CA ASP A 460 -40.48 -3.25 4.13
C ASP A 460 -39.14 -3.44 3.42
N LEU A 461 -38.06 -3.55 4.20
CA LEU A 461 -36.74 -3.89 3.69
C LEU A 461 -36.69 -5.32 3.15
N GLU A 462 -37.26 -6.30 3.85
CA GLU A 462 -37.34 -7.69 3.36
C GLU A 462 -38.14 -7.78 2.06
N TRP A 463 -39.25 -7.04 1.95
CA TRP A 463 -40.01 -6.92 0.71
C TRP A 463 -39.16 -6.32 -0.42
N LEU A 464 -38.39 -5.25 -0.16
CA LEU A 464 -37.50 -4.65 -1.15
C LEU A 464 -36.46 -5.66 -1.65
N LEU A 465 -35.80 -6.39 -0.74
CA LEU A 465 -34.77 -7.36 -1.11
C LEU A 465 -35.32 -8.48 -2.01
N SER A 466 -36.59 -8.85 -1.86
CA SER A 466 -37.26 -9.80 -2.76
C SER A 466 -37.72 -9.20 -4.09
N THR A 467 -37.97 -7.89 -4.14
CA THR A 467 -38.61 -7.22 -5.27
C THR A 467 -37.60 -6.53 -6.21
N ALA A 468 -36.56 -5.90 -5.65
CA ALA A 468 -35.60 -5.03 -6.33
C ALA A 468 -34.15 -5.57 -6.28
N ALA A 469 -33.97 -6.89 -6.11
CA ALA A 469 -32.67 -7.55 -6.02
C ALA A 469 -31.72 -7.19 -7.18
N ASP A 470 -32.27 -6.93 -8.37
CA ASP A 470 -31.51 -6.65 -9.59
C ASP A 470 -30.73 -5.32 -9.55
N PHE A 471 -31.11 -4.41 -8.66
CA PHE A 471 -30.44 -3.12 -8.47
C PHE A 471 -29.42 -3.16 -7.33
N LEU A 472 -29.32 -4.29 -6.63
CA LEU A 472 -28.50 -4.46 -5.43
C LEU A 472 -27.33 -5.41 -5.67
N VAL A 473 -26.23 -5.16 -4.99
CA VAL A 473 -25.09 -6.07 -4.90
C VAL A 473 -24.86 -6.40 -3.44
N GLU A 474 -24.83 -7.69 -3.15
CA GLU A 474 -24.48 -8.23 -1.85
C GLU A 474 -22.96 -8.33 -1.69
N GLN A 475 -22.43 -7.87 -0.56
CA GLN A 475 -21.04 -8.01 -0.15
C GLN A 475 -20.98 -8.61 1.25
N THR A 476 -20.23 -9.70 1.42
CA THR A 476 -19.98 -10.30 2.73
C THR A 476 -18.81 -9.59 3.40
N VAL A 477 -19.03 -9.09 4.62
CA VAL A 477 -18.07 -8.39 5.47
C VAL A 477 -17.77 -9.25 6.69
N ASP A 478 -16.50 -9.34 7.08
CA ASP A 478 -16.05 -10.07 8.27
C ASP A 478 -16.52 -11.55 8.34
N GLN A 479 -16.71 -12.19 7.18
CA GLN A 479 -17.13 -13.59 6.98
C GLN A 479 -18.53 -13.99 7.54
N GLU A 480 -19.31 -13.05 8.07
CA GLU A 480 -20.62 -13.33 8.68
C GLU A 480 -21.74 -12.35 8.30
N GLU A 481 -21.44 -11.09 7.93
CA GLU A 481 -22.46 -10.04 7.74
C GLU A 481 -22.62 -9.66 6.25
N ILE A 482 -23.87 -9.61 5.76
CA ILE A 482 -24.17 -9.24 4.36
C ILE A 482 -24.55 -7.76 4.29
N HIS A 483 -23.79 -7.00 3.52
CA HIS A 483 -24.03 -5.60 3.20
C HIS A 483 -24.53 -5.45 1.77
N TYR A 484 -25.36 -4.45 1.54
CA TYR A 484 -26.00 -4.15 0.27
C TYR A 484 -25.52 -2.81 -0.25
N ARG A 485 -25.29 -2.73 -1.56
CA ARG A 485 -24.97 -1.50 -2.29
C ARG A 485 -25.72 -1.45 -3.61
N LEU A 486 -25.85 -0.26 -4.20
CA LEU A 486 -26.39 -0.12 -5.55
C LEU A 486 -25.43 -0.72 -6.57
N TYR A 487 -25.99 -1.43 -7.55
CA TYR A 487 -25.23 -2.16 -8.56
C TYR A 487 -24.40 -1.25 -9.49
N HIS A 488 -24.87 -0.01 -9.74
CA HIS A 488 -24.27 0.89 -10.72
C HIS A 488 -24.21 2.35 -10.21
N GLN A 489 -23.11 3.06 -10.50
CA GLN A 489 -22.94 4.46 -10.11
C GLN A 489 -24.02 5.38 -10.72
N ALA A 490 -24.44 5.13 -11.97
CA ALA A 490 -25.55 5.89 -12.57
C ALA A 490 -26.87 5.79 -11.78
N LEU A 491 -27.13 4.71 -11.03
CA LEU A 491 -28.29 4.63 -10.12
C LEU A 491 -28.11 5.54 -8.91
N VAL A 492 -26.89 5.59 -8.36
CA VAL A 492 -26.53 6.51 -7.28
C VAL A 492 -26.76 7.95 -7.74
N ASP A 493 -26.19 8.31 -8.89
CA ASP A 493 -26.28 9.67 -9.45
C ASP A 493 -27.75 10.04 -9.75
N TYR A 494 -28.52 9.13 -10.33
CA TYR A 494 -29.95 9.34 -10.61
C TYR A 494 -30.78 9.54 -9.35
N LEU A 495 -30.57 8.71 -8.31
CA LEU A 495 -31.30 8.82 -7.05
C LEU A 495 -30.98 10.14 -6.33
N ARG A 496 -29.73 10.61 -6.44
CA ARG A 496 -29.28 11.90 -5.88
C ARG A 496 -29.70 13.11 -6.70
N LEU A 497 -29.92 12.98 -8.01
CA LEU A 497 -30.24 14.09 -8.91
C LEU A 497 -31.47 14.91 -8.46
N ALA A 498 -32.44 14.25 -7.84
CA ALA A 498 -33.66 14.88 -7.34
C ALA A 498 -33.56 15.38 -5.88
N GLN A 499 -32.40 15.26 -5.26
CA GLN A 499 -32.17 15.57 -3.84
C GLN A 499 -31.24 16.76 -3.65
N ASP A 500 -31.38 17.42 -2.51
CA ASP A 500 -30.37 18.34 -1.99
C ASP A 500 -29.45 17.54 -1.05
N ASP A 501 -28.24 17.25 -1.55
CA ASP A 501 -27.24 16.45 -0.84
C ASP A 501 -26.97 16.98 0.58
N ASP A 502 -26.88 18.30 0.77
CA ASP A 502 -26.62 18.88 2.09
C ASP A 502 -27.79 18.63 3.07
N ILE A 503 -29.03 18.59 2.57
CA ILE A 503 -30.21 18.28 3.39
C ILE A 503 -30.22 16.80 3.76
N VAL A 504 -29.93 15.92 2.79
CA VAL A 504 -29.93 14.47 3.01
C VAL A 504 -28.82 14.07 3.97
N GLU A 505 -27.58 14.54 3.77
CA GLU A 505 -26.44 14.26 4.65
C GLU A 505 -26.69 14.75 6.09
N ARG A 506 -27.35 15.91 6.25
CA ARG A 506 -27.77 16.39 7.59
C ARG A 506 -28.82 15.49 8.25
N ARG A 507 -29.77 14.92 7.48
CA ARG A 507 -30.76 13.96 8.00
C ARG A 507 -30.08 12.66 8.40
N ILE A 508 -29.23 12.11 7.52
CA ILE A 508 -28.45 10.89 7.78
C ILE A 508 -27.60 11.07 9.03
N THR A 509 -26.83 12.16 9.12
CA THR A 509 -25.97 12.44 10.28
C THR A 509 -26.76 12.47 11.59
N ARG A 510 -27.94 13.11 11.62
CA ARG A 510 -28.79 13.15 12.82
C ARG A 510 -29.31 11.79 13.24
N VAL A 511 -29.75 10.96 12.28
CA VAL A 511 -30.18 9.58 12.57
C VAL A 511 -29.03 8.77 13.12
N LEU A 512 -27.89 8.74 12.42
CA LEU A 512 -26.72 7.98 12.86
C LEU A 512 -26.24 8.40 14.26
N THR A 513 -26.32 9.70 14.57
CA THR A 513 -26.02 10.22 15.91
C THR A 513 -27.00 9.67 16.97
N GLY A 514 -28.29 9.56 16.63
CA GLY A 514 -29.34 9.06 17.52
C GLY A 514 -29.39 7.54 17.68
N LEU A 515 -28.70 6.77 16.82
CA LEU A 515 -28.65 5.30 16.90
C LEU A 515 -27.68 4.78 17.98
N ALA A 516 -26.86 5.64 18.56
CA ALA A 516 -26.04 5.27 19.72
C ALA A 516 -26.95 5.14 20.96
N PRO A 517 -26.92 4.00 21.68
CA PRO A 517 -27.70 3.83 22.90
C PRO A 517 -27.38 4.90 23.93
N ILE A 518 -28.38 5.48 24.58
CA ILE A 518 -28.17 6.52 25.61
C ILE A 518 -28.11 5.86 26.99
N SER A 519 -27.06 6.15 27.74
CA SER A 519 -26.86 5.73 29.12
C SER A 519 -26.39 6.90 29.96
N GLU A 520 -26.94 7.08 31.16
CA GLU A 520 -26.64 8.22 32.04
C GLU A 520 -26.70 9.57 31.30
N SER A 521 -27.69 9.75 30.41
CA SER A 521 -27.89 10.95 29.56
C SER A 521 -26.81 11.23 28.51
N ARG A 522 -25.98 10.23 28.14
CA ARG A 522 -24.93 10.34 27.11
C ARG A 522 -24.96 9.17 26.12
N PRO A 523 -24.49 9.35 24.88
CA PRO A 523 -24.41 8.24 23.93
C PRO A 523 -23.27 7.27 24.27
N GLU A 524 -23.57 5.97 24.33
CA GLU A 524 -22.59 4.89 24.47
C GLU A 524 -22.08 4.44 23.09
N TRP A 525 -21.20 5.25 22.50
CA TRP A 525 -20.67 5.02 21.15
C TRP A 525 -20.00 3.66 20.94
N ALA A 526 -19.41 3.07 21.98
CA ALA A 526 -18.81 1.74 21.91
C ALA A 526 -19.83 0.62 21.59
N LYS A 527 -21.12 0.83 21.92
CA LYS A 527 -22.22 -0.09 21.62
C LYS A 527 -23.04 0.32 20.39
N ALA A 528 -22.67 1.42 19.72
CA ALA A 528 -23.34 1.84 18.51
C ALA A 528 -23.13 0.82 17.36
N PRO A 529 -24.08 0.71 16.42
CA PRO A 529 -23.94 -0.15 15.24
C PRO A 529 -22.60 0.07 14.54
N THR A 530 -22.03 -0.99 13.96
CA THR A 530 -20.71 -0.93 13.31
C THR A 530 -20.67 0.17 12.25
N TYR A 531 -21.72 0.33 11.46
CA TYR A 531 -21.83 1.40 10.47
C TYR A 531 -21.67 2.80 11.07
N VAL A 532 -22.27 3.07 12.24
CA VAL A 532 -22.17 4.36 12.94
C VAL A 532 -20.73 4.62 13.37
N ARG A 533 -20.08 3.63 14.00
CA ARG A 533 -18.68 3.75 14.45
C ARG A 533 -17.70 3.95 13.29
N ARG A 534 -17.99 3.38 12.11
CA ARG A 534 -17.14 3.54 10.92
C ARG A 534 -17.38 4.86 10.18
N TYR A 535 -18.63 5.21 9.87
CA TYR A 535 -18.93 6.23 8.85
C TYR A 535 -19.66 7.49 9.34
N LEU A 536 -20.07 7.59 10.62
CA LEU A 536 -20.71 8.81 11.14
C LEU A 536 -19.85 10.06 10.92
N SER A 537 -18.52 9.95 11.08
CA SER A 537 -17.58 11.05 10.89
C SER A 537 -17.60 11.60 9.45
N ARG A 538 -17.72 10.74 8.44
CA ARG A 538 -17.80 11.15 7.03
C ARG A 538 -19.10 11.89 6.72
N HIS A 539 -20.24 11.31 7.12
CA HIS A 539 -21.54 11.95 6.95
C HIS A 539 -21.57 13.31 7.66
N ALA A 540 -21.02 13.39 8.88
CA ALA A 540 -20.93 14.65 9.60
C ALA A 540 -20.00 15.66 8.92
N ALA A 541 -18.91 15.24 8.28
CA ALA A 541 -18.05 16.12 7.49
C ALA A 541 -18.78 16.67 6.26
N ALA A 542 -19.44 15.79 5.49
CA ALA A 542 -20.26 16.16 4.33
C ALA A 542 -21.39 17.13 4.72
N ALA A 543 -22.04 16.89 5.87
CA ALA A 543 -23.10 17.71 6.42
C ALA A 543 -22.63 19.03 7.09
N ARG A 544 -21.31 19.25 7.23
CA ARG A 544 -20.69 20.34 8.01
C ARG A 544 -21.14 20.36 9.49
N LEU A 545 -21.34 19.17 10.06
CA LEU A 545 -21.74 18.91 11.45
C LEU A 545 -20.66 18.12 12.23
N LEU A 546 -19.43 18.05 11.73
CA LEU A 546 -18.35 17.30 12.39
C LEU A 546 -17.87 17.99 13.69
N ASP A 547 -17.83 19.32 13.74
CA ASP A 547 -17.20 20.06 14.85
C ASP A 547 -17.80 19.74 16.23
N PRO A 548 -19.14 19.67 16.42
CA PRO A 548 -19.72 19.27 17.69
C PRO A 548 -19.39 17.83 18.10
N LEU A 549 -19.20 16.94 17.13
CA LEU A 549 -18.89 15.53 17.39
C LEU A 549 -17.44 15.32 17.86
N LEU A 550 -16.53 16.24 17.49
CA LEU A 550 -15.13 16.21 17.91
C LEU A 550 -14.95 16.55 19.40
N ASP A 551 -15.97 17.10 20.06
CA ASP A 551 -15.95 17.39 21.50
C ASP A 551 -16.40 16.19 22.35
N ASP A 552 -16.80 15.06 21.74
CA ASP A 552 -17.25 13.85 22.43
C ASP A 552 -16.13 12.79 22.53
N ALA A 553 -15.59 12.60 23.73
CA ALA A 553 -14.51 11.63 23.99
C ALA A 553 -14.94 10.18 23.69
N GLY A 554 -16.21 9.84 23.94
CA GLY A 554 -16.73 8.50 23.70
C GLY A 554 -16.74 8.16 22.21
N LEU A 555 -17.14 9.12 21.38
CA LEU A 555 -17.14 8.96 19.92
C LEU A 555 -15.71 8.78 19.40
N LEU A 556 -14.77 9.62 19.84
CA LEU A 556 -13.38 9.56 19.39
C LEU A 556 -12.68 8.24 19.73
N LEU A 557 -13.06 7.60 20.84
CA LEU A 557 -12.53 6.29 21.24
C LEU A 557 -13.17 5.13 20.46
N ALA A 558 -14.43 5.28 20.06
CA ALA A 558 -15.20 4.28 19.34
C ALA A 558 -15.08 4.35 17.81
N ALA A 559 -14.74 5.52 17.27
CA ALA A 559 -14.69 5.78 15.83
C ALA A 559 -13.54 5.05 15.14
N GLU A 560 -13.74 4.68 13.88
CA GLU A 560 -12.69 4.11 13.04
C GLU A 560 -11.69 5.19 12.58
N TYR A 561 -10.41 4.97 12.86
CA TYR A 561 -9.33 5.93 12.63
C TYR A 561 -9.25 6.41 11.17
N GLY A 562 -9.29 5.47 10.21
CA GLY A 562 -9.13 5.79 8.78
C GLY A 562 -10.21 6.72 8.26
N GLU A 563 -11.46 6.46 8.66
CA GLU A 563 -12.61 7.24 8.23
C GLU A 563 -12.67 8.59 8.93
N LEU A 564 -12.39 8.65 10.24
CA LEU A 564 -12.29 9.92 10.97
C LEU A 564 -11.16 10.82 10.41
N SER A 565 -10.01 10.25 10.08
CA SER A 565 -8.90 10.98 9.44
C SER A 565 -9.29 11.56 8.07
N THR A 566 -10.05 10.78 7.29
CA THR A 566 -10.55 11.22 5.99
C THR A 566 -11.57 12.35 6.13
N ALA A 567 -12.52 12.21 7.05
CA ALA A 567 -13.51 13.23 7.40
C ALA A 567 -12.87 14.56 7.85
N LEU A 568 -11.82 14.49 8.68
CA LEU A 568 -11.04 15.66 9.07
C LEU A 568 -10.32 16.30 7.87
N SER A 569 -9.83 15.50 6.92
CA SER A 569 -9.17 16.01 5.72
C SER A 569 -10.16 16.71 4.76
N GLU A 570 -11.38 16.19 4.63
CA GLU A 570 -12.49 16.82 3.91
C GLU A 570 -12.88 18.16 4.54
N ARG A 571 -13.06 18.21 5.86
CA ARG A 571 -13.32 19.45 6.61
C ARG A 571 -12.26 20.54 6.33
N ASN A 572 -10.97 20.18 6.34
CA ASN A 572 -9.89 21.14 6.16
C ASN A 572 -9.82 21.76 4.76
N ARG A 573 -10.33 21.08 3.72
CA ARG A 573 -10.37 21.65 2.35
C ARG A 573 -11.25 22.89 2.25
N HIS A 574 -12.17 23.08 3.19
CA HIS A 574 -13.11 24.20 3.20
C HIS A 574 -12.73 25.32 4.17
N LEU A 575 -11.61 25.19 4.89
CA LEU A 575 -11.12 26.19 5.84
C LEU A 575 -10.03 27.05 5.18
N THR A 576 -10.15 28.37 5.28
CA THR A 576 -9.15 29.35 4.80
C THR A 576 -7.91 29.44 5.70
N LYS A 577 -7.93 28.80 6.88
CA LYS A 577 -6.79 28.66 7.82
C LYS A 577 -6.75 27.24 8.38
N PRO A 578 -5.58 26.61 8.53
CA PRO A 578 -5.47 25.31 9.17
C PRO A 578 -5.93 25.41 10.64
N ASP A 579 -6.86 24.55 11.02
CA ASP A 579 -7.36 24.45 12.40
C ASP A 579 -6.41 23.58 13.23
N ASN A 580 -5.90 24.14 14.33
CA ASN A 580 -5.04 23.44 15.30
C ASN A 580 -5.69 22.15 15.84
N ARG A 581 -7.03 22.08 15.90
CA ARG A 581 -7.76 20.85 16.29
C ARG A 581 -7.57 19.72 15.30
N SER A 582 -7.64 19.99 13.99
CA SER A 582 -7.44 18.97 12.96
C SER A 582 -6.03 18.39 12.98
N THR A 583 -5.04 19.25 13.22
CA THR A 583 -3.63 18.87 13.35
C THR A 583 -3.39 18.07 14.63
N TRP A 584 -4.05 18.42 15.73
CA TRP A 584 -4.05 17.66 16.97
C TRP A 584 -4.64 16.26 16.80
N PHE A 585 -5.85 16.14 16.22
CA PHE A 585 -6.51 14.85 16.00
C PHE A 585 -5.65 13.87 15.20
N ARG A 586 -4.97 14.33 14.15
CA ARG A 586 -4.07 13.46 13.35
C ARG A 586 -2.83 13.01 14.10
N ARG A 587 -2.37 13.74 15.12
CA ARG A 587 -1.20 13.40 15.95
C ARG A 587 -1.54 12.42 17.08
N VAL A 588 -2.79 12.44 17.52
CA VAL A 588 -3.21 11.88 18.81
C VAL A 588 -4.11 10.67 18.65
N LEU A 589 -4.84 10.57 17.55
CA LEU A 589 -5.75 9.46 17.36
C LEU A 589 -4.95 8.14 17.27
N PRO A 590 -5.21 7.21 18.18
CA PRO A 590 -4.39 6.00 18.37
C PRO A 590 -4.46 5.07 17.16
N GLN A 591 -3.30 4.46 16.85
CA GLN A 591 -3.14 3.58 15.69
C GLN A 591 -3.99 2.30 15.82
N PRO A 592 -4.38 1.68 14.70
CA PRO A 592 -5.06 0.39 14.71
C PRO A 592 -4.21 -0.66 15.47
N GLY A 593 -4.83 -1.36 16.42
CA GLY A 593 -4.18 -2.40 17.23
C GLY A 593 -3.84 -2.00 18.68
N GLU A 594 -3.98 -0.73 19.07
CA GLU A 594 -3.80 -0.32 20.47
C GLU A 594 -5.00 -0.74 21.36
N GLU A 595 -4.69 -1.29 22.53
CA GLU A 595 -5.65 -1.77 23.53
C GLU A 595 -6.55 -0.63 24.04
N PRO A 596 -7.88 -0.83 24.20
CA PRO A 596 -8.82 0.24 24.54
C PRO A 596 -8.48 1.04 25.82
N PRO A 597 -7.97 0.44 26.91
CA PRO A 597 -7.51 1.18 28.09
C PRO A 597 -6.36 2.15 27.80
N ARG A 598 -5.42 1.76 26.95
CA ARG A 598 -4.26 2.57 26.59
C ARG A 598 -4.66 3.69 25.63
N ARG A 599 -5.58 3.38 24.73
CA ARG A 599 -6.25 4.32 23.82
C ARG A 599 -6.82 5.53 24.56
N ALA A 600 -7.60 5.26 25.61
CA ALA A 600 -8.20 6.28 26.44
C ALA A 600 -7.15 7.13 27.17
N ALA A 601 -6.14 6.49 27.75
CA ALA A 601 -5.08 7.19 28.48
C ALA A 601 -4.28 8.14 27.57
N LEU A 602 -4.00 7.72 26.32
CA LEU A 602 -3.32 8.56 25.32
C LEU A 602 -4.19 9.75 24.88
N LEU A 603 -5.50 9.54 24.70
CA LEU A 603 -6.44 10.61 24.37
C LEU A 603 -6.51 11.64 25.52
N GLU A 604 -6.65 11.21 26.77
CA GLU A 604 -6.65 12.09 27.96
C GLU A 604 -5.35 12.90 28.04
N GLN A 605 -4.20 12.21 27.95
CA GLN A 605 -2.89 12.83 28.02
C GLN A 605 -2.70 13.91 26.95
N SER A 606 -3.03 13.56 25.71
CA SER A 606 -2.83 14.46 24.58
C SER A 606 -3.84 15.60 24.58
N ALA A 607 -5.07 15.38 25.05
CA ALA A 607 -6.04 16.45 25.22
C ALA A 607 -5.53 17.47 26.26
N ARG A 608 -4.96 17.03 27.38
CA ARG A 608 -4.31 17.92 28.37
C ARG A 608 -3.14 18.69 27.79
N GLN A 609 -2.26 18.02 27.05
CA GLN A 609 -1.06 18.62 26.47
C GLN A 609 -1.39 19.80 25.54
N PHE A 610 -2.47 19.69 24.76
CA PHE A 610 -2.86 20.71 23.79
C PHE A 610 -3.94 21.67 24.30
N GLY A 611 -4.26 21.65 25.60
CA GLY A 611 -5.22 22.56 26.23
C GLY A 611 -6.70 22.23 25.96
N PHE A 612 -7.02 21.02 25.51
CA PHE A 612 -8.39 20.52 25.39
C PHE A 612 -8.91 19.95 26.70
N ASP A 613 -8.86 20.74 27.78
CA ASP A 613 -9.14 20.29 29.15
C ASP A 613 -10.55 19.69 29.30
N ARG A 614 -11.56 20.27 28.66
CA ARG A 614 -12.93 19.75 28.71
C ARG A 614 -13.03 18.33 28.14
N LEU A 615 -12.29 18.06 27.07
CA LEU A 615 -12.27 16.74 26.44
C LEU A 615 -11.48 15.75 27.29
N ALA A 616 -10.34 16.17 27.86
CA ALA A 616 -9.57 15.38 28.80
C ALA A 616 -10.37 15.01 30.06
N ASP A 617 -11.12 15.96 30.62
CA ASP A 617 -12.01 15.77 31.77
C ASP A 617 -13.15 14.78 31.49
N ASP A 618 -13.47 14.57 30.21
CA ASP A 618 -14.55 13.67 29.78
C ASP A 618 -14.10 12.22 29.65
N VAL A 619 -12.83 11.98 29.28
CA VAL A 619 -12.26 10.64 29.09
C VAL A 619 -12.46 9.71 30.31
N PRO A 620 -12.22 10.12 31.56
CA PRO A 620 -12.43 9.27 32.73
C PRO A 620 -13.88 8.79 32.91
N ARG A 621 -14.85 9.52 32.36
CA ARG A 621 -16.28 9.20 32.46
C ARG A 621 -16.68 8.10 31.48
N VAL A 622 -16.11 8.13 30.27
CA VAL A 622 -16.39 7.14 29.21
C VAL A 622 -15.45 5.93 29.27
N ALA A 623 -14.25 6.08 29.84
CA ALA A 623 -13.23 5.04 29.93
C ALA A 623 -12.58 5.01 31.34
N PRO A 624 -13.32 4.53 32.37
CA PRO A 624 -12.83 4.52 33.74
C PRO A 624 -11.61 3.59 33.94
N HIS A 625 -11.49 2.54 33.13
CA HIS A 625 -10.42 1.53 33.21
C HIS A 625 -9.18 1.85 32.36
N ARG A 626 -8.95 3.13 32.01
CA ARG A 626 -7.77 3.57 31.28
C ARG A 626 -6.45 3.16 31.95
N SER A 627 -5.42 2.91 31.14
CA SER A 627 -4.13 2.36 31.61
C SER A 627 -3.39 3.28 32.60
N TRP A 628 -3.56 4.59 32.46
CA TRP A 628 -3.11 5.59 33.43
C TRP A 628 -4.03 6.81 33.35
N ALA A 629 -4.01 7.64 34.40
CA ALA A 629 -4.72 8.92 34.44
C ALA A 629 -3.74 10.08 34.20
N THR A 630 -4.16 11.08 33.43
CA THR A 630 -3.39 12.32 33.25
C THR A 630 -4.12 13.52 33.87
N PRO A 631 -3.95 13.75 35.20
CA PRO A 631 -4.64 14.83 35.92
C PRO A 631 -4.17 16.23 35.50
N TRP A 632 -2.93 16.34 35.02
CA TRP A 632 -2.36 17.54 34.44
C TRP A 632 -1.30 17.12 33.42
N ALA A 633 -1.08 17.97 32.41
CA ALA A 633 0.08 17.88 31.56
C ALA A 633 0.67 19.28 31.44
N HIS A 634 1.97 19.41 31.70
CA HIS A 634 2.69 20.64 31.48
C HIS A 634 3.60 20.40 30.27
N LEU A 635 3.22 20.96 29.12
CA LEU A 635 4.24 21.26 28.11
C LEU A 635 5.07 22.41 28.69
N GLY A 636 6.27 22.08 29.17
CA GLY A 636 7.28 23.10 29.41
C GLY A 636 7.36 23.94 28.15
N ARG A 637 7.11 25.25 28.29
CA ARG A 637 6.99 26.17 27.15
C ARG A 637 8.26 26.30 26.29
N ASP A 638 9.32 25.53 26.57
CA ASP A 638 10.64 25.73 25.98
C ASP A 638 11.35 24.47 25.40
N ASN A 639 10.81 23.26 25.47
CA ASN A 639 11.59 22.04 25.11
C ASN A 639 10.95 21.16 24.02
N VAL A 640 11.11 21.57 22.75
CA VAL A 640 10.46 21.05 21.51
C VAL A 640 9.10 21.68 21.26
N THR A 641 9.11 22.97 20.92
CA THR A 641 7.91 23.80 20.82
C THR A 641 7.14 23.72 19.50
N ASP A 642 7.74 23.24 18.41
CA ASP A 642 7.01 23.12 17.14
C ASP A 642 7.45 21.89 16.36
N VAL A 643 6.60 20.85 16.40
CA VAL A 643 6.64 19.79 15.40
C VAL A 643 5.85 20.28 14.21
N HIS A 644 6.49 20.60 13.08
CA HIS A 644 5.77 20.83 11.83
C HIS A 644 5.76 19.53 11.03
N GLY A 645 4.64 18.82 11.08
CA GLY A 645 4.43 17.59 10.32
C GLY A 645 3.64 17.89 9.05
N CYS A 646 4.17 17.51 7.89
CA CYS A 646 3.44 17.57 6.63
C CYS A 646 3.36 16.19 5.96
N CYS A 647 2.15 15.74 5.68
CA CYS A 647 1.86 14.47 5.04
C CYS A 647 1.73 14.67 3.52
N ASP A 648 2.85 14.70 2.80
CA ASP A 648 2.91 14.82 1.34
C ASP A 648 3.38 13.50 0.66
N GLY A 649 3.17 12.35 1.31
CA GLY A 649 3.62 11.03 0.83
C GLY A 649 5.08 10.71 1.20
N ASN A 650 5.73 9.80 0.46
CA ASN A 650 7.13 9.42 0.69
C ASN A 650 8.07 10.61 0.49
N ILE A 651 8.81 10.98 1.54
CA ILE A 651 9.80 12.05 1.48
C ILE A 651 11.19 11.44 1.42
N HIS A 652 11.70 11.28 0.21
CA HIS A 652 13.01 10.67 -0.03
C HIS A 652 14.17 11.63 0.29
N ALA A 653 13.96 12.94 0.13
CA ALA A 653 14.99 13.93 0.43
C ALA A 653 14.42 15.26 0.93
N ALA A 654 15.16 15.89 1.84
CA ALA A 654 14.85 17.20 2.41
C ALA A 654 16.14 17.97 2.72
N THR A 655 16.14 19.27 2.46
CA THR A 655 17.17 20.22 2.89
C THR A 655 16.53 21.43 3.55
N VAL A 656 17.28 22.11 4.42
CA VAL A 656 16.86 23.38 5.00
C VAL A 656 17.80 24.46 4.49
N VAL A 657 17.22 25.56 4.03
CA VAL A 657 17.92 26.74 3.55
C VAL A 657 17.48 27.94 4.37
N GLU A 658 18.42 28.83 4.66
CA GLU A 658 18.10 30.15 5.19
C GLU A 658 17.84 31.08 4.00
N VAL A 659 16.67 31.72 3.98
CA VAL A 659 16.38 32.76 3.00
C VAL A 659 15.83 33.97 3.75
N ASP A 660 16.49 35.12 3.61
CA ASP A 660 16.21 36.36 4.36
C ASP A 660 16.18 36.21 5.89
N GLY A 661 17.02 35.34 6.45
CA GLY A 661 17.04 35.09 7.90
C GLY A 661 15.91 34.18 8.38
N GLU A 662 15.09 33.63 7.47
CA GLU A 662 14.06 32.66 7.81
C GLU A 662 14.45 31.23 7.39
N PRO A 663 14.37 30.25 8.31
CA PRO A 663 14.61 28.85 7.98
C PRO A 663 13.48 28.32 7.09
N THR A 664 13.85 27.80 5.93
CA THR A 664 12.95 27.34 4.87
C THR A 664 13.28 25.90 4.51
N LEU A 665 12.29 25.02 4.62
CA LEU A 665 12.37 23.61 4.26
C LEU A 665 12.09 23.43 2.77
N VAL A 666 12.98 22.73 2.07
CA VAL A 666 12.75 22.23 0.72
C VAL A 666 12.77 20.70 0.74
N HIS A 667 11.67 20.07 0.35
CA HIS A 667 11.55 18.61 0.41
C HIS A 667 10.94 18.04 -0.87
N SER A 668 11.22 16.77 -1.16
CA SER A 668 10.56 16.02 -2.24
C SER A 668 9.08 15.76 -1.90
N GLY A 669 8.17 15.84 -2.87
CA GLY A 669 6.75 15.47 -2.72
C GLY A 669 6.11 15.10 -4.06
N HIS A 670 5.64 13.85 -4.20
CA HIS A 670 4.98 13.28 -5.40
C HIS A 670 5.53 13.80 -6.75
N GLY A 671 6.83 13.57 -7.01
CA GLY A 671 7.51 13.96 -8.27
C GLY A 671 7.92 15.43 -8.39
N ASN A 672 7.64 16.27 -7.39
CA ASN A 672 7.96 17.70 -7.36
C ASN A 672 8.78 18.05 -6.11
N LEU A 673 9.33 19.27 -6.04
CA LEU A 673 9.81 19.84 -4.77
C LEU A 673 8.73 20.71 -4.14
N VAL A 674 8.67 20.71 -2.83
CA VAL A 674 7.79 21.57 -2.03
C VAL A 674 8.67 22.42 -1.13
N VAL A 675 8.42 23.73 -1.15
CA VAL A 675 9.12 24.74 -0.36
C VAL A 675 8.17 25.23 0.73
N ARG A 676 8.62 25.21 1.98
CA ARG A 676 7.83 25.60 3.15
C ARG A 676 8.65 26.45 4.10
N ARG A 677 8.04 27.46 4.69
CA ARG A 677 8.62 28.18 5.80
C ARG A 677 8.56 27.29 7.04
N LEU A 678 9.67 27.14 7.77
CA LEU A 678 9.73 26.29 8.97
C LEU A 678 9.10 26.94 10.19
N SER A 679 8.99 28.27 10.25
CA SER A 679 8.44 28.97 11.43
C SER A 679 6.92 28.88 11.56
N ASP A 680 6.18 28.73 10.47
CA ASP A 680 4.71 28.64 10.47
C ASP A 680 4.18 27.41 9.69
N GLY A 681 5.06 26.63 9.05
CA GLY A 681 4.70 25.48 8.22
C GLY A 681 4.01 25.85 6.90
N ARG A 682 3.88 27.14 6.57
CA ARG A 682 3.21 27.63 5.36
C ARG A 682 3.96 27.13 4.13
N ARG A 683 3.22 26.55 3.19
CA ARG A 683 3.77 26.22 1.87
C ARG A 683 4.03 27.52 1.12
N LEU A 684 5.28 27.77 0.78
CA LEU A 684 5.72 28.93 0.01
C LEU A 684 5.66 28.65 -1.49
N ALA A 685 6.06 27.45 -1.91
CA ALA A 685 6.05 27.08 -3.33
C ALA A 685 5.94 25.57 -3.57
N ARG A 686 5.56 25.19 -4.79
CA ARG A 686 5.71 23.84 -5.34
C ARG A 686 6.46 23.97 -6.67
N LEU A 687 7.63 23.35 -6.77
CA LEU A 687 8.48 23.39 -7.96
C LEU A 687 8.26 22.10 -8.74
N GLY A 688 7.57 22.20 -9.88
CA GLY A 688 7.17 21.07 -10.70
C GLY A 688 8.23 20.62 -11.72
N ALA A 689 8.28 19.32 -12.03
CA ALA A 689 9.09 18.78 -13.13
C ALA A 689 8.45 18.99 -14.53
N ASP A 690 7.11 19.07 -14.61
CA ASP A 690 6.37 18.94 -15.88
C ASP A 690 5.52 20.16 -16.30
N ASN A 691 5.43 21.25 -15.51
CA ASN A 691 4.57 22.39 -15.88
C ASN A 691 5.04 23.74 -15.32
N PRO A 692 5.62 24.65 -16.15
CA PRO A 692 6.03 25.99 -15.74
C PRO A 692 4.90 27.04 -15.70
N TYR A 693 3.63 26.68 -15.92
CA TYR A 693 2.51 27.65 -15.95
C TYR A 693 1.26 27.26 -15.14
N SER A 694 1.24 26.15 -14.39
CA SER A 694 0.12 25.89 -13.47
C SER A 694 0.26 26.74 -12.21
N SER A 695 -0.34 27.92 -12.25
CA SER A 695 -0.71 28.72 -11.09
C SER A 695 -1.77 27.99 -10.23
N GLU A 696 -1.35 26.99 -9.46
CA GLU A 696 -1.89 26.80 -8.10
C GLU A 696 -0.86 27.37 -7.11
N ALA A 697 -0.58 28.65 -7.30
CA ALA A 697 0.24 29.41 -6.38
C ALA A 697 -0.69 30.36 -5.61
N ASP A 698 -1.00 30.00 -4.37
CA ASP A 698 -1.21 31.01 -3.33
C ASP A 698 0.16 31.66 -3.09
N PHE A 699 0.61 32.50 -4.02
CA PHE A 699 1.68 33.45 -3.72
C PHE A 699 1.09 34.40 -2.68
N GLY A 700 1.66 34.42 -1.47
CA GLY A 700 1.80 35.72 -0.81
C GLY A 700 2.77 36.53 -1.67
N ASP A 701 2.52 37.83 -1.83
CA ASP A 701 3.20 38.75 -2.76
C ASP A 701 4.74 38.90 -2.59
N ASP A 702 5.42 38.00 -1.87
CA ASP A 702 6.75 38.22 -1.28
C ASP A 702 7.91 37.33 -1.83
N TRP A 703 7.67 36.34 -2.71
CA TRP A 703 8.70 35.34 -3.11
C TRP A 703 8.73 35.00 -4.62
N PHE A 704 9.95 34.86 -5.21
CA PHE A 704 10.15 34.35 -6.57
C PHE A 704 11.20 33.22 -6.62
N ALA A 705 10.93 32.15 -7.38
CA ALA A 705 11.91 31.12 -7.71
C ALA A 705 12.25 31.19 -9.20
N HIS A 706 13.54 31.32 -9.55
CA HIS A 706 14.02 31.37 -10.94
C HIS A 706 14.77 30.07 -11.30
N LEU A 707 14.51 29.56 -12.52
CA LEU A 707 15.10 28.35 -13.11
C LEU A 707 16.18 28.76 -14.14
N ALA A 708 17.33 28.06 -14.19
CA ALA A 708 18.41 28.28 -15.18
C ALA A 708 18.82 26.98 -15.92
N TRP A 709 19.27 27.10 -17.18
CA TRP A 709 19.58 26.09 -18.23
C TRP A 709 20.66 26.51 -19.27
N VAL A 710 21.63 25.66 -19.62
CA VAL A 710 22.54 25.90 -20.78
C VAL A 710 22.81 24.58 -21.56
N TYR A 711 22.66 24.65 -22.90
CA TYR A 711 22.99 23.77 -24.07
C TYR A 711 23.71 22.40 -23.90
N GLY A 712 23.59 21.39 -24.81
CA GLY A 712 23.05 21.37 -26.19
C GLY A 712 23.07 20.00 -26.92
N ASP A 713 22.59 20.05 -28.18
CA ASP A 713 22.60 19.14 -29.35
C ASP A 713 22.23 17.65 -29.23
N GLY A 714 21.15 17.30 -29.96
CA GLY A 714 20.52 16.00 -29.96
C GLY A 714 21.39 14.86 -30.47
N ARG A 715 21.38 13.78 -29.69
CA ARG A 715 21.19 12.38 -30.11
C ARG A 715 20.94 11.54 -28.85
N GLY A 716 19.69 11.57 -28.41
CA GLY A 716 19.16 10.73 -27.33
C GLY A 716 17.72 11.15 -27.14
N ALA A 717 16.79 10.37 -27.69
CA ALA A 717 15.37 10.71 -27.68
C ALA A 717 14.90 10.98 -26.24
N PRO A 718 14.19 12.09 -25.95
CA PRO A 718 13.45 12.19 -24.71
C PRO A 718 12.33 11.15 -24.81
N ASN A 719 12.36 10.14 -23.93
CA ASN A 719 11.27 9.19 -23.83
C ASN A 719 10.04 9.94 -23.28
N PRO A 720 8.95 10.13 -24.04
CA PRO A 720 7.79 10.92 -23.60
C PRO A 720 6.92 10.22 -22.55
N SER A 721 7.39 9.11 -21.98
CA SER A 721 6.68 8.27 -20.99
C SER A 721 7.04 8.56 -19.53
N ASN A 722 7.97 9.46 -19.24
CA ASN A 722 8.32 9.83 -17.87
C ASN A 722 7.54 11.08 -17.42
N GLN A 723 6.40 10.86 -16.76
CA GLN A 723 5.91 11.81 -15.76
C GLN A 723 6.98 11.93 -14.66
N GLY A 724 7.30 13.14 -14.21
CA GLY A 724 8.42 13.51 -13.34
C GLY A 724 8.89 12.43 -12.36
N GLY A 725 10.13 11.94 -12.56
CA GLY A 725 10.72 10.88 -11.74
C GLY A 725 10.85 11.27 -10.27
N THR A 726 10.71 10.29 -9.37
CA THR A 726 10.89 10.48 -7.92
C THR A 726 12.22 11.15 -7.63
N VAL A 727 12.17 12.26 -6.90
CA VAL A 727 13.36 12.99 -6.43
C VAL A 727 13.95 12.24 -5.23
N TYR A 728 15.19 11.77 -5.35
CA TYR A 728 15.91 11.01 -4.32
C TYR A 728 16.92 11.85 -3.56
N VAL A 729 17.35 12.98 -4.12
CA VAL A 729 18.33 13.87 -3.52
C VAL A 729 17.85 15.30 -3.65
N VAL A 730 17.96 16.06 -2.57
CA VAL A 730 17.74 17.51 -2.53
C VAL A 730 18.82 18.07 -1.63
N THR A 731 19.59 19.01 -2.15
CA THR A 731 20.57 19.75 -1.35
C THR A 731 20.59 21.21 -1.77
N SER A 732 21.26 22.01 -0.99
CA SER A 732 21.43 23.43 -1.22
C SER A 732 22.88 23.85 -1.08
N GLY A 733 23.26 24.93 -1.76
CA GLY A 733 24.54 25.59 -1.57
C GLY A 733 24.44 27.07 -1.86
N GLN A 734 25.32 27.84 -1.23
CA GLN A 734 25.46 29.26 -1.50
C GLN A 734 26.62 29.51 -2.43
N VAL A 735 26.45 30.41 -3.38
CA VAL A 735 27.50 30.86 -4.29
C VAL A 735 27.44 32.38 -4.34
N ALA A 736 28.53 33.04 -3.94
CA ALA A 736 28.60 34.51 -3.88
C ALA A 736 27.43 35.19 -3.13
N GLY A 737 26.90 34.54 -2.08
CA GLY A 737 25.77 35.03 -1.27
C GLY A 737 24.39 34.68 -1.81
N GLU A 738 24.30 34.03 -2.97
CA GLU A 738 23.05 33.59 -3.59
C GLU A 738 22.76 32.12 -3.26
N THR A 739 21.49 31.81 -2.97
CA THR A 739 21.08 30.45 -2.56
C THR A 739 20.61 29.63 -3.75
N TYR A 740 21.26 28.49 -3.98
CA TYR A 740 20.89 27.52 -5.00
C TYR A 740 20.41 26.21 -4.37
N VAL A 741 19.38 25.61 -4.96
CA VAL A 741 18.90 24.28 -4.63
C VAL A 741 19.16 23.37 -5.81
N VAL A 742 19.73 22.20 -5.57
CA VAL A 742 19.91 21.16 -6.58
C VAL A 742 19.20 19.88 -6.15
N ALA A 743 18.54 19.22 -7.10
CA ALA A 743 17.85 17.96 -6.87
C ALA A 743 18.19 16.91 -7.91
N GLY A 744 18.22 15.65 -7.50
CA GLY A 744 18.51 14.49 -8.32
C GLY A 744 17.37 13.48 -8.29
N GLY A 745 17.01 12.94 -9.46
CA GLY A 745 15.89 12.00 -9.60
C GLY A 745 16.29 10.59 -10.06
N TYR A 746 15.29 9.69 -10.01
CA TYR A 746 15.36 8.35 -10.60
C TYR A 746 15.63 8.37 -12.11
N ASP A 747 15.15 9.41 -12.78
CA ASP A 747 15.32 9.66 -14.21
C ASP A 747 16.77 10.00 -14.60
N GLY A 748 17.69 10.00 -13.64
CA GLY A 748 19.08 10.41 -13.83
C GLY A 748 19.24 11.92 -14.00
N ALA A 749 18.14 12.68 -13.88
CA ALA A 749 18.17 14.11 -14.07
C ALA A 749 18.64 14.85 -12.82
N VAL A 750 19.57 15.78 -13.02
CA VAL A 750 19.96 16.81 -12.05
C VAL A 750 19.20 18.09 -12.40
N ARG A 751 18.56 18.73 -11.44
CA ARG A 751 17.77 19.95 -11.60
C ARG A 751 18.25 21.01 -10.62
N LEU A 752 18.28 22.27 -11.03
CA LEU A 752 18.83 23.39 -10.26
C LEU A 752 17.81 24.55 -10.20
N TRP A 753 17.68 25.16 -9.03
CA TRP A 753 16.85 26.34 -8.77
C TRP A 753 17.67 27.42 -8.06
N HIS A 754 17.43 28.68 -8.41
CA HIS A 754 17.95 29.84 -7.70
C HIS A 754 16.81 30.46 -6.88
N LEU A 755 17.01 30.62 -5.57
CA LEU A 755 16.01 31.14 -4.65
C LEU A 755 16.30 32.62 -4.32
N CYS A 756 15.37 33.53 -4.66
CA CYS A 756 15.47 34.97 -4.36
C CYS A 756 14.18 35.55 -3.74
N PRO A 757 14.27 36.50 -2.79
CA PRO A 757 13.12 37.23 -2.26
C PRO A 757 12.59 38.28 -3.25
N ALA A 758 11.30 38.66 -3.16
CA ALA A 758 10.70 39.64 -4.08
C ALA A 758 11.15 41.10 -3.86
N VAL A 759 11.69 41.44 -2.69
CA VAL A 759 11.95 42.83 -2.28
C VAL A 759 13.25 43.41 -2.87
N SER A 760 14.12 42.57 -3.44
CA SER A 760 15.36 43.00 -4.13
C SER A 760 15.16 43.28 -5.63
N CYS A 761 13.91 43.23 -6.12
CA CYS A 761 13.59 43.13 -7.55
C CYS A 761 13.29 44.44 -8.31
N GLU A 762 13.40 45.65 -7.73
CA GLU A 762 13.10 46.90 -8.46
C GLU A 762 14.02 47.14 -9.69
N THR A 763 15.22 46.55 -9.69
CA THR A 763 16.13 46.55 -10.86
C THR A 763 15.84 45.46 -11.90
N HIS A 764 14.90 44.54 -11.64
CA HIS A 764 14.77 43.27 -12.36
C HIS A 764 13.65 43.21 -13.42
N GLU A 765 12.78 44.22 -13.59
CA GLU A 765 11.79 44.19 -14.69
C GLU A 765 12.43 44.23 -16.08
N ARG A 766 13.59 44.89 -16.22
CA ARG A 766 14.39 44.84 -17.47
C ARG A 766 15.14 43.52 -17.64
N THR A 767 15.56 42.89 -16.54
CA THR A 767 16.24 41.57 -16.54
C THR A 767 15.24 40.43 -16.74
N ARG A 768 13.98 40.59 -16.30
CA ARG A 768 12.87 39.64 -16.43
C ARG A 768 12.55 39.35 -17.89
N ALA A 769 12.51 40.37 -18.76
CA ALA A 769 12.30 40.16 -20.20
C ALA A 769 13.51 39.51 -20.91
N ALA A 770 14.74 39.81 -20.48
CA ALA A 770 15.96 39.24 -21.04
C ALA A 770 16.31 37.82 -20.50
N ALA A 771 15.84 37.47 -19.31
CA ALA A 771 16.02 36.17 -18.67
C ALA A 771 14.90 35.19 -19.05
N VAL A 772 13.64 35.63 -19.15
CA VAL A 772 12.50 34.74 -19.50
C VAL A 772 12.64 34.12 -20.89
N ASP A 773 13.33 34.77 -21.83
CA ASP A 773 13.59 34.22 -23.17
C ASP A 773 14.80 33.27 -23.23
N ARG A 774 15.61 33.18 -22.17
CA ARG A 774 16.92 32.50 -22.15
C ARG A 774 16.91 31.12 -21.47
N TRP A 775 15.87 30.75 -20.72
CA TRP A 775 15.91 29.60 -19.80
C TRP A 775 14.61 28.77 -19.83
N LYS A 776 14.54 27.72 -20.67
CA LYS A 776 13.38 26.80 -20.82
C LYS A 776 13.70 25.35 -20.38
N SER A 777 12.87 24.83 -19.47
CA SER A 777 12.46 23.44 -19.17
C SER A 777 13.31 22.25 -19.69
N SER A 778 14.48 21.99 -19.11
CA SER A 778 15.21 20.71 -19.25
C SER A 778 16.13 20.49 -18.05
N PRO A 779 16.45 19.23 -17.67
CA PRO A 779 17.37 18.97 -16.58
C PRO A 779 18.78 19.52 -16.89
N LEU A 780 19.52 19.94 -15.85
CA LEU A 780 20.91 20.43 -15.95
C LEU A 780 21.82 19.37 -16.57
N PHE A 781 21.56 18.11 -16.23
CA PHE A 781 22.26 16.93 -16.74
C PHE A 781 21.31 15.74 -16.64
N SER A 782 21.39 14.79 -17.58
CA SER A 782 20.69 13.50 -17.50
C SER A 782 21.70 12.38 -17.61
N GLY A 783 21.90 11.70 -16.49
CA GLY A 783 22.73 10.52 -16.36
C GLY A 783 22.10 9.26 -16.95
N ALA A 784 22.89 8.20 -17.06
CA ALA A 784 22.39 6.88 -17.49
C ALA A 784 21.78 6.07 -16.31
N SER A 785 21.90 6.57 -15.08
CA SER A 785 21.48 5.93 -13.85
C SER A 785 20.98 6.96 -12.82
N TRP A 786 20.42 6.47 -11.71
CA TRP A 786 19.77 7.31 -10.70
C TRP A 786 20.78 8.22 -10.00
N ILE A 787 20.39 9.46 -9.73
CA ILE A 787 21.24 10.37 -8.94
C ILE A 787 21.12 10.03 -7.44
N GLN A 788 22.26 9.70 -6.82
CA GLN A 788 22.38 9.31 -5.40
C GLN A 788 23.03 10.40 -4.54
N GLY A 789 23.64 11.40 -5.16
CA GLY A 789 24.18 12.57 -4.48
C GLY A 789 24.27 13.76 -5.41
N ALA A 790 24.07 14.96 -4.87
CA ALA A 790 24.25 16.22 -5.56
C ALA A 790 24.87 17.25 -4.59
N ALA A 791 25.62 18.22 -5.09
CA ALA A 791 26.20 19.32 -4.31
C ALA A 791 26.40 20.55 -5.20
N VAL A 792 26.22 21.74 -4.62
CA VAL A 792 26.62 23.01 -5.23
C VAL A 792 27.86 23.50 -4.47
N VAL A 793 28.98 23.55 -5.17
CA VAL A 793 30.30 23.84 -4.63
C VAL A 793 30.71 25.25 -5.07
N ASP A 794 30.97 26.12 -4.10
CA ASP A 794 31.47 27.48 -4.34
C ASP A 794 32.99 27.48 -4.55
N GLY A 795 33.50 28.51 -5.23
CA GLY A 795 34.91 28.71 -5.52
C GLY A 795 35.14 29.71 -6.64
N ALA A 796 36.39 29.84 -7.10
CA ALA A 796 36.73 30.71 -8.25
C ALA A 796 35.94 30.36 -9.52
N ARG A 797 35.54 29.09 -9.64
CA ARG A 797 34.63 28.56 -10.65
C ARG A 797 33.57 27.72 -9.94
N PRO A 798 32.36 28.25 -9.70
CA PRO A 798 31.31 27.50 -9.01
C PRO A 798 30.84 26.28 -9.82
N MET A 799 30.60 25.18 -9.12
CA MET A 799 30.35 23.87 -9.73
C MET A 799 29.10 23.20 -9.15
N VAL A 800 28.41 22.41 -9.98
CA VAL A 800 27.45 21.38 -9.53
C VAL A 800 28.11 20.03 -9.69
N VAL A 801 28.19 19.27 -8.60
CA VAL A 801 28.68 17.89 -8.62
C VAL A 801 27.51 16.95 -8.43
N ALA A 802 27.43 15.88 -9.22
CA ALA A 802 26.38 14.89 -9.13
C ALA A 802 26.94 13.47 -9.22
N ALA A 803 26.50 12.58 -8.34
CA ALA A 803 26.93 11.20 -8.30
C ALA A 803 25.78 10.26 -8.70
N GLU A 804 26.02 9.42 -9.69
CA GLU A 804 25.12 8.37 -10.11
C GLU A 804 25.28 7.10 -9.27
N LEU A 805 24.19 6.33 -9.15
CA LEU A 805 24.22 4.99 -8.59
C LEU A 805 25.22 4.09 -9.33
N SER A 806 25.42 4.29 -10.64
CA SER A 806 26.38 3.55 -11.47
C SER A 806 27.86 3.76 -11.09
N GLY A 807 28.15 4.65 -10.14
CA GLY A 807 29.50 5.02 -9.74
C GLY A 807 30.06 6.24 -10.48
N HIS A 808 29.38 6.77 -11.50
CA HIS A 808 29.85 7.96 -12.22
C HIS A 808 29.65 9.23 -11.39
N VAL A 809 30.64 10.11 -11.40
CA VAL A 809 30.61 11.41 -10.73
C VAL A 809 30.83 12.50 -11.77
N HIS A 810 29.84 13.38 -11.92
CA HIS A 810 29.79 14.43 -12.93
C HIS A 810 30.11 15.77 -12.29
N PHE A 811 30.96 16.55 -12.95
CA PHE A 811 31.39 17.88 -12.53
C PHE A 811 30.92 18.88 -13.58
N LEU A 812 29.92 19.68 -13.24
CA LEU A 812 29.23 20.60 -14.13
C LEU A 812 29.54 22.04 -13.71
N ASP A 813 29.89 22.89 -14.67
CA ASP A 813 30.05 24.32 -14.42
C ASP A 813 28.68 24.94 -14.06
N LEU A 814 28.59 25.66 -12.94
CA LEU A 814 27.30 26.21 -12.49
C LEU A 814 26.74 27.26 -13.46
N ALA A 815 27.60 28.05 -14.11
CA ALA A 815 27.19 29.13 -15.00
C ALA A 815 26.79 28.62 -16.39
N THR A 816 27.46 27.58 -16.88
CA THR A 816 27.27 27.05 -18.24
C THR A 816 26.62 25.67 -18.30
N GLY A 817 26.32 25.03 -17.16
CA GLY A 817 25.72 23.69 -17.06
C GLY A 817 26.53 22.56 -17.72
N SER A 818 27.64 22.88 -18.37
CA SER A 818 28.40 21.95 -19.19
C SER A 818 29.36 21.13 -18.33
N PRO A 819 29.66 19.87 -18.69
CA PRO A 819 30.71 19.10 -18.05
C PRO A 819 32.05 19.86 -18.09
N ALA A 820 32.57 20.24 -16.93
CA ALA A 820 33.87 20.91 -16.84
C ALA A 820 35.02 19.92 -17.10
N HIS A 821 34.80 18.65 -16.76
CA HIS A 821 35.75 17.55 -16.88
C HIS A 821 35.05 16.25 -17.30
N PRO A 822 35.78 15.25 -17.81
CA PRO A 822 35.25 13.89 -17.93
C PRO A 822 34.71 13.37 -16.59
N SER A 823 33.65 12.56 -16.64
CA SER A 823 33.08 11.99 -15.41
C SER A 823 34.12 11.16 -14.67
N GLY A 824 34.29 11.44 -13.39
CA GLY A 824 35.02 10.57 -12.47
C GLY A 824 34.29 9.24 -12.32
N LYS A 825 35.03 8.17 -12.04
CA LYS A 825 34.43 6.87 -11.72
C LYS A 825 34.80 6.50 -10.29
N HIS A 826 33.79 6.41 -9.42
CA HIS A 826 33.95 5.91 -8.07
C HIS A 826 34.61 4.53 -8.11
N PRO A 827 35.58 4.24 -7.21
CA PRO A 827 36.25 2.95 -7.15
C PRO A 827 35.29 1.77 -6.91
N GLY A 828 34.12 2.06 -6.35
CA GLY A 828 33.05 1.11 -6.10
C GLY A 828 32.06 0.92 -7.25
N VAL A 829 31.31 -0.19 -7.22
CA VAL A 829 30.26 -0.49 -8.21
C VAL A 829 29.02 0.39 -8.03
N PHE A 830 28.71 0.78 -6.79
CA PHE A 830 27.58 1.65 -6.50
C PHE A 830 27.99 2.83 -5.64
N THR A 831 27.60 4.04 -6.03
CA THR A 831 27.59 5.21 -5.12
C THR A 831 26.28 5.25 -4.37
N ARG A 832 26.31 5.46 -3.06
CA ARG A 832 25.12 5.52 -2.18
C ARG A 832 24.89 6.88 -1.54
N THR A 833 25.94 7.68 -1.42
CA THR A 833 25.91 8.95 -0.70
C THR A 833 26.96 9.88 -1.25
N MET A 834 26.72 11.19 -1.10
CA MET A 834 27.69 12.22 -1.39
C MET A 834 27.54 13.38 -0.41
N THR A 835 28.66 14.03 -0.08
CA THR A 835 28.67 15.27 0.69
C THR A 835 29.78 16.17 0.16
N GLN A 836 29.68 17.47 0.43
CA GLN A 836 30.77 18.42 0.21
C GLN A 836 31.42 18.83 1.54
N GLY A 837 32.63 19.39 1.46
CA GLY A 837 33.35 19.94 2.59
C GLY A 837 34.55 20.78 2.15
N THR A 838 35.33 21.26 3.10
CA THR A 838 36.56 22.02 2.83
C THR A 838 37.74 21.44 3.60
N VAL A 839 38.84 21.17 2.89
CA VAL A 839 40.09 20.65 3.49
C VAL A 839 41.19 21.65 3.21
N GLY A 840 41.77 22.23 4.28
CA GLY A 840 42.80 23.28 4.13
C GLY A 840 42.31 24.51 3.35
N GLY A 841 41.02 24.83 3.45
CA GLY A 841 40.38 25.94 2.72
C GLY A 841 40.06 25.65 1.25
N GLN A 842 40.37 24.44 0.74
CA GLN A 842 40.01 24.01 -0.61
C GLN A 842 38.71 23.20 -0.60
N PRO A 843 37.77 23.45 -1.52
CA PRO A 843 36.54 22.67 -1.61
C PRO A 843 36.84 21.23 -2.05
N VAL A 844 36.18 20.27 -1.41
CA VAL A 844 36.27 18.84 -1.75
C VAL A 844 34.89 18.21 -1.76
N VAL A 845 34.71 17.19 -2.58
CA VAL A 845 33.50 16.35 -2.59
C VAL A 845 33.88 14.94 -2.18
N LEU A 846 33.05 14.31 -1.36
CA LEU A 846 33.23 12.92 -0.94
C LEU A 846 32.05 12.10 -1.46
N THR A 847 32.36 10.98 -2.11
CA THR A 847 31.37 9.97 -2.48
C THR A 847 31.62 8.69 -1.70
N GLY A 848 30.55 8.06 -1.23
CA GLY A 848 30.61 6.81 -0.47
C GLY A 848 29.73 5.73 -1.09
N GLY A 849 30.17 4.48 -1.02
CA GLY A 849 29.43 3.36 -1.59
C GLY A 849 30.09 2.00 -1.36
N SER A 850 29.75 1.01 -2.19
CA SER A 850 30.28 -0.36 -2.13
C SER A 850 31.41 -0.58 -3.13
N THR A 851 32.48 -1.27 -2.75
CA THR A 851 33.59 -1.67 -3.64
C THR A 851 33.13 -2.66 -4.71
N SER A 852 33.98 -2.94 -5.71
CA SER A 852 33.61 -3.77 -6.85
C SER A 852 33.38 -5.24 -6.56
N ASP A 853 33.89 -5.74 -5.44
CA ASP A 853 33.63 -7.08 -4.92
C ASP A 853 32.31 -7.19 -4.13
N GLY A 854 31.61 -6.06 -3.90
CA GLY A 854 30.33 -6.00 -3.20
C GLY A 854 30.39 -6.36 -1.71
N GLN A 855 31.58 -6.65 -1.17
CA GLN A 855 31.77 -7.11 0.23
C GLN A 855 32.33 -6.03 1.15
N ARG A 856 32.80 -4.90 0.61
CA ARG A 856 33.39 -3.80 1.37
C ARG A 856 32.81 -2.46 0.91
N GLY A 857 33.04 -1.44 1.71
CA GLY A 857 32.71 -0.06 1.38
C GLY A 857 33.94 0.78 1.11
N CYS A 858 33.77 1.88 0.40
CA CYS A 858 34.81 2.90 0.31
C CYS A 858 34.22 4.30 0.25
N VAL A 859 35.05 5.27 0.65
CA VAL A 859 34.80 6.70 0.45
C VAL A 859 35.94 7.29 -0.38
N GLN A 860 35.59 7.92 -1.49
CA GLN A 860 36.53 8.61 -2.37
C GLN A 860 36.37 10.12 -2.23
N MET A 861 37.49 10.82 -2.12
CA MET A 861 37.53 12.29 -2.15
C MET A 861 37.87 12.77 -3.55
N TRP A 862 37.27 13.88 -3.96
CA TRP A 862 37.38 14.47 -5.30
C TRP A 862 37.70 15.95 -5.19
N ASP A 863 38.55 16.41 -6.10
CA ASP A 863 38.75 17.83 -6.36
C ASP A 863 37.68 18.28 -7.36
N PRO A 864 36.73 19.15 -6.95
CA PRO A 864 35.65 19.61 -7.82
C PRO A 864 36.14 20.50 -8.97
N VAL A 865 37.32 21.12 -8.86
CA VAL A 865 37.90 22.02 -9.86
C VAL A 865 38.66 21.27 -10.94
N THR A 866 39.23 20.11 -10.63
CA THR A 866 39.96 19.28 -11.62
C THR A 866 39.19 18.03 -12.03
N GLY A 867 38.17 17.62 -11.26
CA GLY A 867 37.44 16.37 -11.43
C GLY A 867 38.23 15.12 -11.05
N LEU A 868 39.43 15.27 -10.48
CA LEU A 868 40.33 14.15 -10.18
C LEU A 868 40.13 13.62 -8.74
N PRO A 869 40.30 12.31 -8.53
CA PRO A 869 40.28 11.74 -7.19
C PRO A 869 41.50 12.20 -6.37
N ILE A 870 41.26 12.66 -5.15
CA ILE A 870 42.31 13.07 -4.21
C ILE A 870 42.72 11.87 -3.37
N GLY A 871 43.80 11.23 -3.82
CA GLY A 871 44.44 10.12 -3.12
C GLY A 871 43.60 8.83 -3.07
N GLU A 872 44.18 7.80 -2.45
CA GLU A 872 43.58 6.48 -2.27
C GLU A 872 42.24 6.50 -1.51
N PRO A 873 41.30 5.60 -1.85
CA PRO A 873 39.99 5.50 -1.20
C PRO A 873 40.10 5.07 0.27
N MET A 874 39.23 5.62 1.12
CA MET A 874 39.12 5.23 2.54
C MET A 874 38.24 3.98 2.65
N LEU A 875 38.87 2.83 2.91
CA LEU A 875 38.21 1.52 2.92
C LEU A 875 37.42 1.26 4.20
N HIS A 876 36.27 0.60 4.05
CA HIS A 876 35.35 0.20 5.12
C HIS A 876 35.04 -1.29 4.98
N ASP A 877 34.77 -1.96 6.10
CA ASP A 877 34.47 -3.39 6.12
C ASP A 877 33.06 -3.72 5.60
N ASP A 878 32.24 -2.71 5.32
CA ASP A 878 30.86 -2.85 4.85
C ASP A 878 30.46 -1.60 4.05
N GLU A 879 29.38 -1.70 3.26
CA GLU A 879 28.86 -0.67 2.37
C GLU A 879 28.62 0.64 3.12
N VAL A 880 29.19 1.75 2.62
CA VAL A 880 28.99 3.08 3.19
C VAL A 880 27.63 3.62 2.74
N ARG A 881 26.75 3.90 3.70
CA ARG A 881 25.38 4.38 3.49
C ARG A 881 25.21 5.88 3.66
N ALA A 882 26.06 6.51 4.47
CA ALA A 882 26.04 7.94 4.66
C ALA A 882 27.44 8.48 4.98
N VAL A 883 27.70 9.72 4.58
CA VAL A 883 28.94 10.45 4.89
C VAL A 883 28.62 11.93 5.14
N THR A 884 29.25 12.52 6.14
CA THR A 884 29.19 13.96 6.40
C THR A 884 30.59 14.49 6.73
N VAL A 885 30.86 15.76 6.45
CA VAL A 885 32.15 16.41 6.75
C VAL A 885 31.95 17.43 7.86
N THR A 886 32.88 17.45 8.81
CA THR A 886 32.85 18.40 9.92
C THR A 886 34.26 18.71 10.42
N THR A 887 34.34 19.54 11.47
CA THR A 887 35.58 19.79 12.20
C THR A 887 35.56 19.06 13.55
N LEU A 888 36.68 18.50 13.97
CA LEU A 888 36.84 17.87 15.28
C LEU A 888 38.19 18.27 15.85
N HIS A 889 38.19 18.99 16.96
CA HIS A 889 39.41 19.55 17.57
C HIS A 889 40.30 20.33 16.58
N GLY A 890 39.68 21.08 15.65
CA GLY A 890 40.39 21.86 14.63
C GLY A 890 40.83 21.06 13.39
N LEU A 891 40.64 19.74 13.37
CA LEU A 891 40.89 18.89 12.20
C LEU A 891 39.64 18.77 11.35
N THR A 892 39.77 18.82 10.03
CA THR A 892 38.67 18.48 9.11
C THR A 892 38.54 16.96 9.04
N VAL A 893 37.38 16.44 9.42
CA VAL A 893 37.10 15.01 9.48
C VAL A 893 35.87 14.63 8.66
N ALA A 894 35.87 13.42 8.10
CA ALA A 894 34.66 12.77 7.60
C ALA A 894 34.13 11.79 8.64
N VAL A 895 32.82 11.85 8.85
CA VAL A 895 32.08 10.85 9.61
C VAL A 895 31.31 10.00 8.62
N THR A 896 31.55 8.70 8.65
CA THR A 896 30.92 7.74 7.75
C THR A 896 30.09 6.76 8.55
N ARG A 897 29.04 6.25 7.91
CA ARG A 897 28.17 5.22 8.46
C ARG A 897 27.98 4.08 7.48
N THR A 898 28.17 2.85 7.94
CA THR A 898 27.96 1.65 7.11
C THR A 898 26.57 1.04 7.31
N TYR A 899 26.16 0.17 6.39
CA TYR A 899 24.90 -0.58 6.50
C TYR A 899 24.80 -1.37 7.81
N GLY A 900 25.87 -2.06 8.21
CA GLY A 900 26.00 -2.81 9.47
C GLY A 900 26.14 -1.94 10.73
N GLY A 901 25.98 -0.62 10.62
CA GLY A 901 25.91 0.27 11.78
C GLY A 901 27.25 0.72 12.35
N HIS A 902 28.34 0.62 11.60
CA HIS A 902 29.63 1.16 12.02
C HIS A 902 29.71 2.65 11.73
N LEU A 903 30.05 3.44 12.75
CA LEU A 903 30.40 4.85 12.66
C LEU A 903 31.91 4.99 12.67
N SER A 904 32.48 5.63 11.66
CA SER A 904 33.92 5.87 11.56
C SER A 904 34.23 7.35 11.37
N ILE A 905 35.27 7.84 12.05
CA ILE A 905 35.80 9.21 11.93
C ILE A 905 37.15 9.13 11.25
N TRP A 906 37.30 9.86 10.15
CA TRP A 906 38.51 9.90 9.33
C TRP A 906 39.08 11.31 9.28
N ASP A 907 40.37 11.46 9.48
CA ASP A 907 41.08 12.70 9.17
C ASP A 907 41.15 12.85 7.65
N LEU A 908 40.61 13.93 7.08
CA LEU A 908 40.60 14.13 5.64
C LEU A 908 41.93 14.59 5.05
N ALA A 909 42.78 15.25 5.85
CA ALA A 909 44.10 15.65 5.40
C ALA A 909 45.02 14.44 5.26
N THR A 910 45.02 13.55 6.26
CA THR A 910 45.87 12.36 6.27
C THR A 910 45.21 11.10 5.71
N ARG A 911 43.87 11.11 5.54
CA ARG A 911 43.03 9.98 5.13
C ARG A 911 43.15 8.76 6.05
N ARG A 912 43.42 9.01 7.34
CA ARG A 912 43.57 7.96 8.36
C ARG A 912 42.34 7.88 9.25
N LEU A 913 41.97 6.65 9.60
CA LEU A 913 40.92 6.38 10.58
C LEU A 913 41.38 6.85 11.96
N ILE A 914 40.63 7.77 12.55
CA ILE A 914 40.83 8.24 13.93
C ILE A 914 40.13 7.30 14.90
N ARG A 915 38.87 6.95 14.61
CA ARG A 915 38.02 6.14 15.49
C ARG A 915 36.95 5.41 14.71
N CYS A 916 36.58 4.21 15.15
CA CYS A 916 35.42 3.47 14.66
C CYS A 916 34.66 2.86 15.85
N ARG A 917 33.33 2.88 15.80
CA ARG A 917 32.46 2.21 16.78
C ARG A 917 31.25 1.58 16.08
N SER A 918 30.93 0.34 16.45
CA SER A 918 29.67 -0.28 16.03
C SER A 918 28.54 0.12 16.97
N THR A 919 27.40 0.50 16.39
CA THR A 919 26.16 0.76 17.14
C THR A 919 25.37 -0.53 17.41
N GLY A 920 25.66 -1.63 16.71
CA GLY A 920 24.89 -2.88 16.78
C GLY A 920 23.53 -2.84 16.06
N LEU A 921 23.24 -1.75 15.36
CA LEU A 921 21.94 -1.48 14.72
C LEU A 921 22.13 -1.17 13.25
N LEU A 922 21.25 -1.70 12.41
CA LEU A 922 21.37 -1.49 10.97
C LEU A 922 21.01 -0.05 10.59
N SER A 923 21.72 0.47 9.60
CA SER A 923 21.44 1.78 9.02
C SER A 923 20.21 1.74 8.13
N THR A 924 19.34 2.74 8.24
CA THR A 924 18.40 3.06 7.16
C THR A 924 19.15 3.71 5.99
N TRP A 925 18.45 3.94 4.89
CA TRP A 925 19.02 4.62 3.72
C TRP A 925 19.39 6.08 4.00
N GLY A 926 20.61 6.49 3.63
CA GLY A 926 21.02 7.89 3.41
C GLY A 926 20.96 8.86 4.60
N ALA A 927 20.54 8.41 5.79
CA ALA A 927 20.23 9.28 6.91
C ALA A 927 21.45 9.50 7.83
N LEU A 928 22.13 10.64 7.70
CA LEU A 928 23.12 11.14 8.67
C LEU A 928 23.22 12.66 8.59
N ALA A 929 22.94 13.33 9.71
CA ALA A 929 23.15 14.77 9.89
C ALA A 929 24.03 15.05 11.10
N LEU A 930 24.66 16.21 11.09
CA LEU A 930 25.35 16.76 12.26
C LEU A 930 24.62 18.00 12.73
N THR A 931 24.40 18.10 14.04
CA THR A 931 23.80 19.27 14.68
C THR A 931 24.55 19.61 15.96
N GLU A 932 24.29 20.79 16.51
CA GLU A 932 24.77 21.19 17.83
C GLU A 932 23.58 21.28 18.78
N ILE A 933 23.65 20.53 19.88
CA ILE A 933 22.61 20.46 20.91
C ILE A 933 23.26 20.76 22.24
N ALA A 934 22.82 21.82 22.92
CA ALA A 934 23.36 22.23 24.23
C ALA A 934 24.90 22.39 24.24
N GLY A 935 25.47 22.95 23.17
CA GLY A 935 26.93 23.10 22.99
C GLY A 935 27.69 21.81 22.67
N ARG A 936 27.00 20.69 22.42
CA ARG A 936 27.60 19.42 22.02
C ARG A 936 27.34 19.13 20.55
N ARG A 937 28.36 18.65 19.85
CA ARG A 937 28.22 18.18 18.46
C ARG A 937 27.62 16.77 18.46
N VAL A 938 26.43 16.64 17.89
CA VAL A 938 25.63 15.41 17.90
C VAL A 938 25.41 14.93 16.47
N LEU A 939 25.72 13.65 16.24
CA LEU A 939 25.36 12.92 15.04
C LEU A 939 23.94 12.40 15.19
N VAL A 940 23.11 12.64 14.17
CA VAL A 940 21.72 12.20 14.13
C VAL A 940 21.47 11.35 12.90
N PHE A 941 20.90 10.17 13.07
CA PHE A 941 20.75 9.23 11.96
C PHE A 941 19.62 8.21 12.17
N GLY A 942 19.08 7.66 11.09
CA GLY A 942 18.00 6.68 11.14
C GLY A 942 18.49 5.24 11.30
N THR A 943 17.85 4.44 12.14
CA THR A 943 18.11 3.00 12.31
C THR A 943 16.85 2.18 12.06
N GLN A 944 17.05 0.98 11.50
CA GLN A 944 15.97 0.01 11.27
C GLN A 944 16.38 -1.34 11.87
N GLY A 945 15.72 -1.74 12.95
CA GLY A 945 15.88 -3.08 13.51
C GLY A 945 17.31 -3.44 13.98
N GLY A 946 17.40 -4.26 15.02
CA GLY A 946 18.69 -4.74 15.49
C GLY A 946 18.64 -5.25 16.92
N PHE A 947 19.82 -5.40 17.52
CA PHE A 947 19.96 -5.82 18.91
C PHE A 947 20.53 -4.65 19.72
N ASP A 948 19.74 -4.11 20.64
CA ASP A 948 20.27 -3.23 21.67
C ASP A 948 21.02 -4.05 22.70
N THR A 949 22.12 -3.53 23.22
CA THR A 949 22.83 -4.16 24.35
C THR A 949 22.73 -3.23 25.54
N ASP A 950 21.88 -3.58 26.48
CA ASP A 950 21.73 -2.87 27.76
C ASP A 950 23.08 -2.83 28.50
N PRO A 951 23.41 -1.79 29.32
CA PRO A 951 24.56 -1.79 30.24
C PRO A 951 24.87 -3.11 30.98
N ASP A 952 23.85 -3.95 31.23
CA ASP A 952 24.00 -5.29 31.82
C ASP A 952 24.44 -6.39 30.81
N GLY A 953 24.74 -6.03 29.56
CA GLY A 953 25.17 -6.94 28.50
C GLY A 953 24.05 -7.78 27.85
N ARG A 954 22.78 -7.46 28.14
CA ARG A 954 21.62 -8.18 27.57
C ARG A 954 21.26 -7.66 26.20
N ARG A 955 21.18 -8.57 25.22
CA ARG A 955 20.74 -8.28 23.85
C ARG A 955 19.21 -8.30 23.74
N THR A 956 18.61 -7.17 23.43
CA THR A 956 17.16 -7.02 23.20
C THR A 956 16.91 -6.77 21.73
N MET A 957 16.06 -7.60 21.12
CA MET A 957 15.64 -7.39 19.73
C MET A 957 14.73 -6.16 19.66
N ILE A 958 15.12 -5.16 18.89
CA ILE A 958 14.29 -3.99 18.61
C ILE A 958 13.56 -4.22 17.28
N SER A 959 12.23 -4.25 17.33
CA SER A 959 11.37 -4.14 16.16
C SER A 959 10.96 -2.67 15.97
N GLY A 960 11.24 -2.08 14.80
CA GLY A 960 10.80 -0.73 14.44
C GLY A 960 11.92 0.16 13.92
N PHE A 961 11.55 1.41 13.62
CA PHE A 961 12.45 2.47 13.15
C PHE A 961 12.70 3.46 14.28
N ARG A 962 13.92 3.98 14.38
CA ARG A 962 14.24 5.05 15.34
C ARG A 962 15.25 6.03 14.73
N ILE A 963 15.34 7.20 15.35
CA ILE A 963 16.38 8.19 15.10
C ILE A 963 17.32 8.10 16.31
N ASP A 964 18.60 7.89 16.06
CA ASP A 964 19.62 7.81 17.09
C ASP A 964 20.44 9.10 17.14
N LEU A 965 20.76 9.53 18.37
CA LEU A 965 21.61 10.67 18.68
C LEU A 965 22.90 10.15 19.32
N VAL A 966 24.04 10.53 18.75
CA VAL A 966 25.36 10.06 19.18
C VAL A 966 26.30 11.24 19.33
N ASP A 967 27.09 11.28 20.40
CA ASP A 967 28.11 12.30 20.59
C ASP A 967 29.23 12.14 19.54
N LEU A 968 29.56 13.20 18.81
CA LEU A 968 30.59 13.16 17.77
C LEU A 968 31.98 12.79 18.33
N THR A 969 32.30 13.23 19.54
CA THR A 969 33.65 13.11 20.12
C THR A 969 33.88 11.73 20.71
N SER A 970 32.91 11.21 21.48
CA SER A 970 33.01 9.89 22.12
C SER A 970 32.48 8.75 21.24
N LEU A 971 31.62 9.06 20.25
CA LEU A 971 30.73 8.11 19.57
C LEU A 971 29.82 7.35 20.56
N GLU A 972 29.57 7.90 21.75
CA GLU A 972 28.62 7.31 22.70
C GLU A 972 27.19 7.67 22.30
N HIS A 973 26.31 6.68 22.41
CA HIS A 973 24.89 6.87 22.28
C HIS A 973 24.41 7.86 23.36
N LEU A 974 23.71 8.90 22.94
CA LEU A 974 23.13 9.90 23.81
C LEU A 974 21.66 9.58 24.07
N ASP A 975 20.89 9.41 22.99
CA ASP A 975 19.45 9.14 23.07
C ASP A 975 18.89 8.57 21.75
N HIS A 976 17.62 8.16 21.75
CA HIS A 976 16.91 7.72 20.56
C HIS A 976 15.42 8.13 20.57
N LEU A 977 14.89 8.41 19.39
CA LEU A 977 13.48 8.73 19.18
C LEU A 977 12.82 7.66 18.31
N ARG A 978 11.80 6.97 18.84
CA ARG A 978 11.07 5.94 18.09
C ARG A 978 10.12 6.57 17.08
N ILE A 979 10.07 5.98 15.90
CA ILE A 979 9.21 6.42 14.80
C ILE A 979 8.56 5.21 14.14
N ASN A 980 7.35 5.41 13.62
CA ASN A 980 6.54 4.33 13.05
C ASN A 980 6.78 4.14 11.54
N SER A 981 7.83 4.75 11.00
CA SER A 981 8.11 4.79 9.56
C SER A 981 9.61 4.83 9.31
N GLU A 982 10.04 4.29 8.17
CA GLU A 982 11.46 4.30 7.78
C GLU A 982 11.96 5.72 7.58
N VAL A 983 13.13 6.03 8.17
CA VAL A 983 13.86 7.28 7.91
C VAL A 983 14.56 7.19 6.58
N LEU A 984 14.18 8.06 5.66
CA LEU A 984 14.77 8.16 4.32
C LEU A 984 15.78 9.31 4.22
N SER A 985 15.59 10.38 5.00
CA SER A 985 16.53 11.50 5.06
C SER A 985 16.53 12.17 6.44
N VAL A 986 17.67 12.72 6.84
CA VAL A 986 17.83 13.55 8.04
C VAL A 986 18.68 14.74 7.67
N THR A 987 18.22 15.94 7.98
CA THR A 987 18.93 17.20 7.79
C THR A 987 18.83 18.02 9.07
N ALA A 988 19.90 18.69 9.45
CA ALA A 988 19.89 19.64 10.56
C ALA A 988 20.30 21.03 10.07
N ALA A 989 19.63 22.06 10.58
CA ALA A 989 19.95 23.46 10.32
C ALA A 989 19.66 24.29 11.57
N GLU A 990 20.68 24.93 12.12
CA GLU A 990 20.62 25.72 13.35
C GLU A 990 19.90 24.98 14.50
N GLN A 991 18.72 25.46 14.89
CA GLN A 991 17.85 24.90 15.92
C GLN A 991 16.86 23.87 15.38
N PHE A 992 16.93 23.43 14.12
CA PHE A 992 15.95 22.52 13.52
C PHE A 992 16.59 21.21 13.08
N LEU A 993 15.95 20.10 13.45
CA LEU A 993 16.20 18.76 12.95
C LEU A 993 15.01 18.33 12.10
N VAL A 994 15.25 18.11 10.81
CA VAL A 994 14.24 17.67 9.85
C VAL A 994 14.49 16.22 9.47
N VAL A 995 13.44 15.41 9.53
CA VAL A 995 13.44 13.98 9.24
C VAL A 995 12.41 13.70 8.16
N GLY A 996 12.85 13.18 7.02
CA GLY A 996 11.98 12.67 5.97
C GLY A 996 11.74 11.18 6.16
N CYS A 997 10.47 10.77 6.20
CA CYS A 997 10.02 9.40 6.36
C CYS A 997 9.14 8.96 5.19
N MET A 998 8.86 7.65 5.06
CA MET A 998 7.86 7.16 4.10
C MET A 998 6.47 7.79 4.33
N CYS A 999 6.10 8.11 5.57
CA CYS A 999 4.79 8.69 5.88
C CYS A 999 4.72 10.22 5.83
N GLY A 1000 5.81 10.94 5.55
CA GLY A 1000 5.85 12.41 5.53
C GLY A 1000 7.13 13.01 6.13
N THR A 1001 7.11 14.32 6.38
CA THR A 1001 8.24 15.04 7.00
C THR A 1001 7.93 15.38 8.45
N LEU A 1002 8.94 15.28 9.31
CA LEU A 1002 8.95 15.72 10.70
C LEU A 1002 10.03 16.79 10.88
N ALA A 1003 9.67 18.04 11.14
CA ALA A 1003 10.61 19.06 11.60
C ALA A 1003 10.51 19.20 13.13
N LEU A 1004 11.65 19.15 13.82
CA LEU A 1004 11.80 19.28 15.27
C LEU A 1004 12.65 20.50 15.57
N ARG A 1005 12.22 21.36 16.50
CA ARG A 1005 13.06 22.44 17.01
C ARG A 1005 13.89 21.95 18.21
N CYS A 1006 15.20 21.87 18.07
CA CYS A 1006 16.19 21.58 19.11
C CYS A 1006 16.43 22.82 19.99
N GLY A 1007 16.06 22.75 21.27
CA GLY A 1007 16.35 23.78 22.29
C GLY A 1007 17.66 23.52 23.05
N ASP A 1008 18.02 24.43 23.96
CA ASP A 1008 19.29 24.44 24.71
C ASP A 1008 19.40 23.37 25.82
N ALA A 1009 18.36 22.59 26.09
CA ALA A 1009 18.40 21.51 27.08
C ALA A 1009 17.55 20.31 26.65
N LEU A 1010 18.21 19.25 26.17
CA LEU A 1010 17.64 17.91 26.11
C LEU A 1010 17.92 17.21 27.45
N VAL A 1011 16.93 17.21 28.34
CA VAL A 1011 16.85 16.36 29.53
C VAL A 1011 15.45 15.72 29.46
N PRO A 1012 15.35 14.39 29.66
CA PRO A 1012 14.71 13.42 28.77
C PRO A 1012 13.19 13.47 28.63
#